data_AF-A0A146LJ58-F1
#
_entry.id   AF-A0A146LJ58-F1
#
_cell.length_a   1.000
_cell.length_b   1.000
_cell.length_c   1.000
_cell.angle_alpha   90.00
_cell.angle_beta   90.00
_cell.angle_gamma   90.00
#
_symmetry.space_group_name_H-M   'P 1'
#
loop_
_entity.id
_entity.type
_entity.pdbx_description
1 polymer ?
#
loop_
_entity_poly.entity_id
_entity_poly.type
_entity_poly.pdbx_seq_one_letter_code
_entity_poly.pdbx_strand_id
1 'polypeptide(L)'
;PKIPQKEDSALKIRDLVERVSQLQQEKHLLTAAMEENTEALKRQLREKENMIQDLEQKSADCNNHKIEELEAQVSRLKSEMEGLSSSEAANDMEKKQLLAEVDSKKKEIETLNEELRKRTFNLQELVNKELWDKNREIEKLNKTCERKQQEVMSLKDRLTAQEYELRALNDKMQELSDQVDTSESISELKAKLTEEIEKRVRHENDAEHWKKKADESEKVRKELTNACGLFKARLEELASFLESLLPCLGSKKRKILQDAIDRSREASRTLSQSVMNENSVNDNTLPVPILPDFSQVDFFSDNDIDVTVESNKSCLVMQNEEVANLRAKMESVVQKLDEVRSVDKAKNCWKINNYEDRFDFVKLANMSSSFNIEEVSEVSLQESFSDTASAPSRQPSQPKPAVEAPPVEKVYNRASALSESEGWSEPDRNVSLARIGLRDSSVPSGRLSTEESSDNSCKLAICKRRCEAAEIRRLSLKVRSLERVIQNLRTDRTSTTRSPSRDMSPPAGGDAPEKTLSAVDDLKKEKTKLEASLKNNKDILNQLTASYENEPSNKQLLKAVQMIAQQFEQIYGFFTEMEDHYLLLEEEKEAVHRDLDEKEKKVDSLNKEVASLQAELKEKENEILEKQCALLEMKNGYILMENKCKMMESTIDELSKWKTAMLKSEEELEAMKDSHLKEINNLKNKLKKVKEERDAEVNELKTSLDRAFKRIDDVCLKKVLMETEFKQKVDSLQKEKRLEVEQEVIKRIEVERKLVESYESQGELRKRLDEEMTKSKDVETAQKDMRAELEQRVMELEESNKELLRKLKALRGSQHLSDIESPPPFARQRSNPTSDYTSDPDQHELKGSNGNLNHWFPVCGRSNNNCSPDLGIESDQGRLSSLDPPIGSPKTYGDMEREITYLKRELARKSRHLEEAHRASQFVKEKLEDKIYSELGKTHDLLEKTKRNLKKAQI
;
A
#
# COMPACT_ATOMS: atom_id res chain seq x y z
N PRO A 1 -85.79 67.93 151.84
CA PRO A 1 -84.81 69.02 151.57
C PRO A 1 -83.39 68.43 151.45
N LYS A 2 -82.57 68.92 150.50
CA LYS A 2 -81.10 68.76 150.37
C LYS A 2 -80.43 67.36 150.58
N ILE A 3 -79.86 66.85 149.47
CA ILE A 3 -78.50 66.21 149.32
C ILE A 3 -78.32 64.70 149.71
N PRO A 4 -77.51 63.88 148.97
CA PRO A 4 -77.36 62.42 149.17
C PRO A 4 -75.90 61.82 149.21
N GLN A 5 -75.81 60.48 149.22
CA GLN A 5 -74.73 59.55 148.78
C GLN A 5 -73.42 59.31 149.60
N LYS A 6 -73.13 58.00 149.85
CA LYS A 6 -71.80 57.31 149.73
C LYS A 6 -71.89 55.83 150.20
N GLU A 7 -71.46 54.83 149.39
CA GLU A 7 -71.02 53.51 149.94
C GLU A 7 -70.25 52.56 148.97
N ASP A 8 -70.58 52.50 147.67
CA ASP A 8 -70.18 51.44 146.70
C ASP A 8 -68.68 51.12 146.45
N SER A 9 -67.72 51.79 147.11
CA SER A 9 -66.33 51.83 146.63
C SER A 9 -65.42 50.66 147.05
N ALA A 10 -65.71 49.96 148.14
CA ALA A 10 -64.72 49.13 148.84
C ALA A 10 -64.44 47.74 148.22
N LEU A 11 -65.48 47.04 147.74
CA LEU A 11 -65.38 45.65 147.26
C LEU A 11 -64.40 45.50 146.08
N LYS A 12 -64.36 46.50 145.20
CA LYS A 12 -63.62 46.47 143.92
C LYS A 12 -62.10 46.42 144.06
N ILE A 13 -61.56 46.61 145.27
CA ILE A 13 -60.12 46.64 145.54
C ILE A 13 -59.55 45.22 145.75
N ARG A 14 -60.32 44.30 146.35
CA ARG A 14 -59.79 42.98 146.75
C ARG A 14 -59.46 42.10 145.54
N ASP A 15 -60.41 41.96 144.61
CA ASP A 15 -60.30 41.14 143.40
C ASP A 15 -59.12 41.56 142.49
N LEU A 16 -58.68 42.83 142.58
CA LEU A 16 -57.53 43.33 141.84
C LEU A 16 -56.20 42.79 142.40
N VAL A 17 -56.09 42.63 143.72
CA VAL A 17 -54.84 42.20 144.37
C VAL A 17 -54.53 40.73 144.07
N GLU A 18 -55.54 39.86 144.18
CA GLU A 18 -55.38 38.42 143.92
C GLU A 18 -55.02 38.16 142.44
N ARG A 19 -55.68 38.88 141.52
CA ARG A 19 -55.38 38.82 140.09
C ARG A 19 -53.97 39.33 139.74
N VAL A 20 -53.46 40.34 140.45
CA VAL A 20 -52.06 40.80 140.31
C VAL A 20 -51.07 39.71 140.75
N SER A 21 -51.33 39.02 141.87
CA SER A 21 -50.46 37.94 142.37
C SER A 21 -50.33 36.77 141.38
N GLN A 22 -51.45 36.34 140.79
CA GLN A 22 -51.48 35.29 139.75
C GLN A 22 -50.65 35.70 138.52
N LEU A 23 -50.87 36.92 138.00
CA LEU A 23 -50.11 37.46 136.87
C LEU A 23 -48.60 37.59 137.15
N GLN A 24 -48.19 37.82 138.41
CA GLN A 24 -46.78 37.82 138.80
C GLN A 24 -46.16 36.42 138.74
N GLN A 25 -46.88 35.38 139.19
CA GLN A 25 -46.39 34.00 139.13
C GLN A 25 -46.30 33.50 137.67
N GLU A 26 -47.33 33.76 136.86
CA GLU A 26 -47.32 33.45 135.42
C GLU A 26 -46.16 34.15 134.70
N LYS A 27 -45.94 35.44 134.98
CA LYS A 27 -44.80 36.20 134.45
C LYS A 27 -43.47 35.55 134.81
N HIS A 28 -43.27 35.12 136.06
CA HIS A 28 -41.99 34.51 136.48
C HIS A 28 -41.73 33.17 135.77
N LEU A 29 -42.75 32.30 135.65
CA LEU A 29 -42.61 31.04 134.92
C LEU A 29 -42.35 31.26 133.43
N LEU A 30 -43.06 32.22 132.81
CA LEU A 30 -42.83 32.59 131.41
C LEU A 30 -41.43 33.19 131.19
N THR A 31 -40.91 33.96 132.15
CA THR A 31 -39.55 34.54 132.08
C THR A 31 -38.49 33.44 132.13
N ALA A 32 -38.60 32.49 133.07
CA ALA A 32 -37.66 31.37 133.16
C ALA A 32 -37.67 30.47 131.91
N ALA A 33 -38.87 30.18 131.36
CA ALA A 33 -38.99 29.41 130.12
C ALA A 33 -38.44 30.17 128.90
N MET A 34 -38.55 31.50 128.86
CA MET A 34 -37.90 32.34 127.85
C MET A 34 -36.38 32.31 127.98
N GLU A 35 -35.85 32.42 129.20
CA GLU A 35 -34.40 32.38 129.47
C GLU A 35 -33.78 31.03 129.05
N GLU A 36 -34.40 29.90 129.42
CA GLU A 36 -33.96 28.56 129.01
C GLU A 36 -33.94 28.41 127.49
N ASN A 37 -35.00 28.86 126.80
CA ASN A 37 -35.06 28.86 125.33
C ASN A 37 -33.95 29.74 124.71
N THR A 38 -33.64 30.91 125.29
CA THR A 38 -32.53 31.74 124.76
C THR A 38 -31.16 31.08 124.94
N GLU A 39 -30.91 30.38 126.05
CA GLU A 39 -29.66 29.63 126.23
C GLU A 39 -29.60 28.36 125.37
N ALA A 40 -30.73 27.71 125.08
CA ALA A 40 -30.79 26.62 124.09
C ALA A 40 -30.40 27.13 122.69
N LEU A 41 -30.99 28.25 122.25
CA LEU A 41 -30.67 28.88 120.97
C LEU A 41 -29.20 29.35 120.90
N LYS A 42 -28.64 29.96 121.96
CA LYS A 42 -27.22 30.35 121.99
C LYS A 42 -26.25 29.17 121.86
N ARG A 43 -26.61 27.98 122.37
CA ARG A 43 -25.79 26.76 122.17
C ARG A 43 -25.82 26.32 120.71
N GLN A 44 -27.02 26.21 120.13
CA GLN A 44 -27.19 25.85 118.72
C GLN A 44 -26.50 26.84 117.77
N LEU A 45 -26.51 28.14 118.09
CA LEU A 45 -25.85 29.16 117.28
C LEU A 45 -24.33 28.93 117.26
N ARG A 46 -23.69 28.72 118.43
CA ARG A 46 -22.24 28.39 118.52
C ARG A 46 -21.88 27.08 117.84
N GLU A 47 -22.73 26.06 117.92
CA GLU A 47 -22.53 24.80 117.19
C GLU A 47 -22.58 25.00 115.66
N LYS A 48 -23.41 25.92 115.17
CA LYS A 48 -23.45 26.30 113.75
C LYS A 48 -22.28 27.18 113.33
N GLU A 49 -21.85 28.13 114.16
CA GLU A 49 -20.66 28.96 113.90
C GLU A 49 -19.41 28.10 113.74
N ASN A 50 -19.17 27.16 114.68
CA ASN A 50 -18.05 26.21 114.59
C ASN A 50 -18.14 25.35 113.30
N MET A 51 -19.33 24.82 112.98
CA MET A 51 -19.53 24.01 111.76
C MET A 51 -19.30 24.80 110.47
N ILE A 52 -19.60 26.11 110.44
CA ILE A 52 -19.31 26.99 109.30
C ILE A 52 -17.80 27.18 109.16
N GLN A 53 -17.09 27.52 110.24
CA GLN A 53 -15.64 27.71 110.22
C GLN A 53 -14.90 26.44 109.74
N ASP A 54 -15.36 25.27 110.19
CA ASP A 54 -14.83 23.96 109.80
C ASP A 54 -15.05 23.64 108.30
N LEU A 55 -16.07 24.22 107.67
CA LEU A 55 -16.37 24.06 106.23
C LEU A 55 -15.62 25.10 105.38
N GLU A 56 -15.49 26.34 105.88
CA GLU A 56 -14.72 27.40 105.23
C GLU A 56 -13.23 27.03 105.12
N GLN A 57 -12.63 26.50 106.20
CA GLN A 57 -11.25 26.03 106.19
C GLN A 57 -11.03 24.90 105.16
N LYS A 58 -11.89 23.87 105.19
CA LYS A 58 -11.81 22.73 104.24
C LYS A 58 -12.02 23.16 102.79
N SER A 59 -12.83 24.20 102.55
CA SER A 59 -12.99 24.82 101.23
C SER A 59 -11.71 25.54 100.78
N ALA A 60 -11.12 26.35 101.65
CA ALA A 60 -9.87 27.06 101.36
C ALA A 60 -8.72 26.09 101.04
N ASP A 61 -8.52 25.06 101.86
CA ASP A 61 -7.46 24.06 101.66
C ASP A 61 -7.63 23.31 100.33
N CYS A 62 -8.86 22.89 99.99
CA CYS A 62 -9.18 22.22 98.73
C CYS A 62 -8.90 23.12 97.50
N ASN A 63 -9.30 24.41 97.57
CA ASN A 63 -9.07 25.36 96.50
C ASN A 63 -7.57 25.65 96.30
N ASN A 64 -6.80 25.81 97.38
CA ASN A 64 -5.36 26.05 97.31
C ASN A 64 -4.62 24.89 96.63
N HIS A 65 -4.89 23.64 97.01
CA HIS A 65 -4.30 22.46 96.35
C HIS A 65 -4.63 22.42 94.85
N LYS A 66 -5.84 22.86 94.45
CA LYS A 66 -6.24 22.91 93.03
C LYS A 66 -5.54 24.02 92.26
N ILE A 67 -5.24 25.16 92.89
CA ILE A 67 -4.45 26.25 92.29
C ILE A 67 -3.01 25.77 92.03
N GLU A 68 -2.34 25.19 93.03
CA GLU A 68 -0.97 24.66 92.90
C GLU A 68 -0.86 23.61 91.79
N GLU A 69 -1.83 22.70 91.67
CA GLU A 69 -1.87 21.70 90.60
C GLU A 69 -1.97 22.35 89.20
N LEU A 70 -2.79 23.39 89.05
CA LEU A 70 -2.98 24.11 87.79
C LEU A 70 -1.73 24.93 87.41
N GLU A 71 -1.09 25.61 88.36
CA GLU A 71 0.18 26.33 88.15
C GLU A 71 1.31 25.37 87.73
N ALA A 72 1.35 24.18 88.33
CA ALA A 72 2.29 23.12 87.93
C ALA A 72 1.97 22.51 86.55
N GLN A 73 0.71 22.53 86.09
CA GLN A 73 0.36 22.16 84.70
C GLN A 73 0.75 23.26 83.70
N VAL A 74 0.41 24.52 83.97
CA VAL A 74 0.76 25.67 83.12
C VAL A 74 2.28 25.79 82.94
N SER A 75 3.06 25.59 84.01
CA SER A 75 4.52 25.64 83.96
C SER A 75 5.12 24.56 83.04
N ARG A 76 4.58 23.34 83.06
CA ARG A 76 5.00 22.25 82.17
C ARG A 76 4.64 22.53 80.71
N LEU A 77 3.39 22.89 80.44
CA LEU A 77 2.91 23.21 79.08
C LEU A 77 3.71 24.37 78.46
N LYS A 78 4.09 25.38 79.26
CA LYS A 78 4.95 26.47 78.79
C LYS A 78 6.34 25.96 78.38
N SER A 79 6.98 25.13 79.19
CA SER A 79 8.28 24.53 78.86
C SER A 79 8.22 23.66 77.60
N GLU A 80 7.12 22.92 77.40
CA GLU A 80 6.88 22.11 76.20
C GLU A 80 6.73 22.99 74.95
N MET A 81 5.98 24.11 75.02
CA MET A 81 5.87 25.05 73.90
C MET A 81 7.20 25.73 73.55
N GLU A 82 8.01 26.12 74.55
CA GLU A 82 9.33 26.72 74.32
C GLU A 82 10.29 25.70 73.66
N GLY A 83 10.23 24.43 74.06
CA GLY A 83 10.97 23.34 73.40
C GLY A 83 10.53 23.08 71.96
N LEU A 84 9.23 23.06 71.70
CA LEU A 84 8.66 22.87 70.35
C LEU A 84 9.04 24.02 69.41
N SER A 85 8.95 25.28 69.88
CA SER A 85 9.31 26.46 69.08
C SER A 85 10.79 26.47 68.68
N SER A 86 11.68 26.02 69.57
CA SER A 86 13.11 25.83 69.28
C SER A 86 13.35 24.77 68.21
N SER A 87 12.65 23.63 68.29
CA SER A 87 12.70 22.56 67.29
C SER A 87 12.18 23.01 65.92
N GLU A 88 11.06 23.74 65.90
CA GLU A 88 10.47 24.28 64.67
C GLU A 88 11.43 25.24 63.94
N ALA A 89 12.13 26.11 64.67
CA ALA A 89 13.13 27.01 64.10
C ALA A 89 14.35 26.26 63.50
N ALA A 90 14.76 25.12 64.08
CA ALA A 90 15.82 24.28 63.53
C ALA A 90 15.38 23.58 62.23
N ASN A 91 14.19 22.95 62.25
CA ASN A 91 13.60 22.29 61.07
C ASN A 91 13.42 23.27 59.90
N ASP A 92 12.99 24.51 60.19
CA ASP A 92 12.77 25.53 59.18
C ASP A 92 14.09 26.15 58.64
N MET A 93 15.24 25.89 59.27
CA MET A 93 16.57 26.19 58.72
C MET A 93 17.10 25.07 57.82
N GLU A 94 16.96 23.80 58.22
CA GLU A 94 17.30 22.64 57.38
C GLU A 94 16.49 22.65 56.06
N LYS A 95 15.18 22.88 56.16
CA LYS A 95 14.27 23.06 55.03
C LYS A 95 14.71 24.17 54.05
N LYS A 96 15.29 25.28 54.54
CA LYS A 96 15.83 26.35 53.69
C LYS A 96 17.11 25.92 52.97
N GLN A 97 17.96 25.11 53.61
CA GLN A 97 19.16 24.55 52.98
C GLN A 97 18.79 23.55 51.87
N LEU A 98 17.87 22.61 52.16
CA LEU A 98 17.37 21.64 51.18
C LEU A 98 16.69 22.31 49.98
N LEU A 99 15.91 23.38 50.19
CA LEU A 99 15.33 24.17 49.10
C LEU A 99 16.41 24.83 48.22
N ALA A 100 17.47 25.39 48.83
CA ALA A 100 18.57 26.00 48.09
C ALA A 100 19.39 24.97 47.29
N GLU A 101 19.62 23.77 47.82
CA GLU A 101 20.26 22.68 47.07
C GLU A 101 19.38 22.20 45.91
N VAL A 102 18.08 22.00 46.14
CA VAL A 102 17.10 21.63 45.10
C VAL A 102 17.08 22.66 43.98
N ASP A 103 17.11 23.97 44.29
CA ASP A 103 17.14 25.02 43.27
C ASP A 103 18.49 25.16 42.57
N SER A 104 19.59 24.74 43.19
CA SER A 104 20.89 24.55 42.52
C SER A 104 20.83 23.39 41.53
N LYS A 105 20.28 22.24 41.95
CA LYS A 105 20.15 21.04 41.12
C LYS A 105 19.19 21.22 39.95
N LYS A 106 18.12 22.02 40.09
CA LYS A 106 17.26 22.44 38.96
C LYS A 106 18.06 23.18 37.89
N LYS A 107 18.89 24.15 38.27
CA LYS A 107 19.73 24.92 37.32
C LYS A 107 20.76 24.04 36.63
N GLU A 108 21.38 23.11 37.34
CA GLU A 108 22.27 22.10 36.76
C GLU A 108 21.54 21.27 35.68
N ILE A 109 20.35 20.75 36.01
CA ILE A 109 19.48 20.02 35.07
C ILE A 109 19.08 20.89 33.87
N GLU A 110 18.76 22.18 34.05
CA GLU A 110 18.46 23.11 32.96
C GLU A 110 19.67 23.29 32.02
N THR A 111 20.88 23.48 32.56
CA THR A 111 22.10 23.60 31.74
C THR A 111 22.44 22.31 30.97
N LEU A 112 22.28 21.13 31.60
CA LEU A 112 22.51 19.84 30.95
C LEU A 112 21.49 19.55 29.85
N ASN A 113 20.21 19.89 30.05
CA ASN A 113 19.19 19.80 29.01
C ASN A 113 19.48 20.73 27.83
N GLU A 114 20.00 21.92 28.10
CA GLU A 114 20.34 22.89 27.06
C GLU A 114 21.61 22.50 26.27
N GLU A 115 22.59 21.86 26.91
CA GLU A 115 23.67 21.18 26.20
C GLU A 115 23.18 19.98 25.37
N LEU A 116 22.25 19.18 25.92
CA LEU A 116 21.67 18.02 25.22
C LEU A 116 20.97 18.46 23.94
N ARG A 117 20.13 19.51 24.00
CA ARG A 117 19.50 20.11 22.81
C ARG A 117 20.52 20.53 21.75
N LYS A 118 21.62 21.18 22.16
CA LYS A 118 22.69 21.60 21.25
C LYS A 118 23.41 20.43 20.61
N ARG A 119 23.73 19.37 21.37
CA ARG A 119 24.32 18.14 20.81
C ARG A 119 23.37 17.44 19.84
N THR A 120 22.08 17.33 20.19
CA THR A 120 21.06 16.75 19.31
C THR A 120 20.88 17.55 18.02
N PHE A 121 20.83 18.89 18.10
CA PHE A 121 20.76 19.76 16.91
C PHE A 121 21.99 19.59 16.00
N ASN A 122 23.20 19.63 16.56
CA ASN A 122 24.44 19.48 15.79
C ASN A 122 24.53 18.08 15.13
N LEU A 123 24.09 17.03 15.83
CA LEU A 123 24.02 15.68 15.27
C LEU A 123 22.97 15.59 14.15
N GLN A 124 21.80 16.23 14.32
CA GLN A 124 20.77 16.28 13.29
C GLN A 124 21.23 17.05 12.05
N GLU A 125 21.96 18.17 12.21
CA GLU A 125 22.56 18.90 11.09
C GLU A 125 23.60 18.05 10.35
N LEU A 126 24.49 17.36 11.08
CA LEU A 126 25.50 16.47 10.50
C LEU A 126 24.87 15.30 9.73
N VAL A 127 23.90 14.60 10.34
CA VAL A 127 23.17 13.49 9.70
C VAL A 127 22.39 13.98 8.48
N ASN A 128 21.70 15.12 8.57
CA ASN A 128 21.01 15.70 7.41
C ASN A 128 21.99 16.02 6.28
N LYS A 129 23.16 16.60 6.58
CA LYS A 129 24.19 16.91 5.59
C LYS A 129 24.73 15.64 4.92
N GLU A 130 25.07 14.62 5.70
CA GLU A 130 25.51 13.33 5.14
C GLU A 130 24.44 12.67 4.27
N LEU A 131 23.17 12.71 4.69
CA LEU A 131 22.05 12.18 3.89
C LEU A 131 21.87 12.98 2.59
N TRP A 132 22.02 14.31 2.61
CA TRP A 132 22.00 15.14 1.40
C TRP A 132 23.15 14.80 0.44
N ASP A 133 24.38 14.66 0.93
CA ASP A 133 25.54 14.32 0.09
C ASP A 133 25.45 12.87 -0.45
N LYS A 134 25.01 11.91 0.37
CA LYS A 134 24.77 10.51 -0.04
C LYS A 134 23.63 10.39 -1.06
N ASN A 135 22.50 11.10 -0.87
CA ASN A 135 21.41 11.14 -1.85
C ASN A 135 21.86 11.78 -3.18
N ARG A 136 22.70 12.82 -3.12
CA ARG A 136 23.29 13.45 -4.30
C ARG A 136 24.32 12.55 -5.01
N GLU A 137 24.97 11.64 -4.30
CA GLU A 137 25.80 10.60 -4.91
C GLU A 137 24.94 9.51 -5.56
N ILE A 138 23.89 9.03 -4.90
CA ILE A 138 22.89 8.11 -5.47
C ILE A 138 22.30 8.68 -6.76
N GLU A 139 21.98 9.98 -6.82
CA GLU A 139 21.50 10.64 -8.04
C GLU A 139 22.53 10.59 -9.20
N LYS A 140 23.83 10.79 -8.91
CA LYS A 140 24.91 10.65 -9.92
C LYS A 140 25.07 9.20 -10.38
N LEU A 141 24.95 8.24 -9.46
CA LEU A 141 25.07 6.81 -9.74
C LEU A 141 23.89 6.33 -10.58
N ASN A 142 22.66 6.75 -10.27
CA ASN A 142 21.46 6.45 -11.08
C ASN A 142 21.60 7.01 -12.50
N LYS A 143 21.96 8.29 -12.66
CA LYS A 143 22.25 8.90 -13.98
C LYS A 143 23.43 8.27 -14.72
N THR A 144 24.23 7.43 -14.06
CA THR A 144 25.32 6.66 -14.68
C THR A 144 24.88 5.23 -15.01
N CYS A 145 24.00 4.65 -14.20
CA CYS A 145 23.32 3.38 -14.47
C CYS A 145 22.39 3.52 -15.69
N GLU A 146 21.56 4.55 -15.75
CA GLU A 146 20.66 4.87 -16.87
C GLU A 146 21.39 4.96 -18.21
N ARG A 147 22.51 5.71 -18.26
CA ARG A 147 23.35 5.83 -19.47
C ARG A 147 23.95 4.49 -19.89
N LYS A 148 24.42 3.68 -18.94
CA LYS A 148 24.92 2.32 -19.22
C LYS A 148 23.81 1.36 -19.65
N GLN A 149 22.59 1.53 -19.14
CA GLN A 149 21.44 0.74 -19.56
C GLN A 149 21.02 1.08 -21.00
N GLN A 150 21.07 2.36 -21.38
CA GLN A 150 20.87 2.81 -22.76
C GLN A 150 21.97 2.29 -23.70
N GLU A 151 23.24 2.31 -23.26
CA GLU A 151 24.37 1.71 -23.98
C GLU A 151 24.21 0.20 -24.16
N VAL A 152 23.81 -0.53 -23.10
CA VAL A 152 23.53 -1.97 -23.18
C VAL A 152 22.33 -2.29 -24.07
N MET A 153 21.32 -1.42 -24.14
CA MET A 153 20.22 -1.56 -25.11
C MET A 153 20.72 -1.38 -26.54
N SER A 154 21.42 -0.29 -26.86
CA SER A 154 21.91 -0.06 -28.24
C SER A 154 22.91 -1.13 -28.71
N LEU A 155 23.70 -1.71 -27.80
CA LEU A 155 24.57 -2.86 -28.08
C LEU A 155 23.78 -4.16 -28.31
N LYS A 156 22.65 -4.36 -27.64
CA LYS A 156 21.74 -5.49 -27.91
C LYS A 156 21.02 -5.33 -29.24
N ASP A 157 20.51 -4.14 -29.54
CA ASP A 157 19.80 -3.85 -30.79
C ASP A 157 20.75 -4.01 -32.00
N ARG A 158 22.03 -3.66 -31.85
CA ARG A 158 23.06 -3.95 -32.85
C ARG A 158 23.39 -5.45 -32.93
N LEU A 159 23.42 -6.17 -31.81
CA LEU A 159 23.67 -7.61 -31.81
C LEU A 159 22.54 -8.39 -32.49
N THR A 160 21.27 -8.06 -32.23
CA THR A 160 20.14 -8.72 -32.88
C THR A 160 20.04 -8.40 -34.37
N ALA A 161 20.45 -7.20 -34.79
CA ALA A 161 20.65 -6.88 -36.20
C ALA A 161 21.73 -7.78 -36.84
N GLN A 162 22.88 -7.95 -36.18
CA GLN A 162 23.95 -8.84 -36.66
C GLN A 162 23.54 -10.33 -36.64
N GLU A 163 22.73 -10.78 -35.67
CA GLU A 163 22.14 -12.12 -35.66
C GLU A 163 21.15 -12.33 -36.82
N TYR A 164 20.43 -11.28 -37.25
CA TYR A 164 19.56 -11.32 -38.42
C TYR A 164 20.36 -11.34 -39.73
N GLU A 165 21.42 -10.53 -39.84
CA GLU A 165 22.36 -10.55 -40.98
C GLU A 165 23.04 -11.92 -41.12
N LEU A 166 23.51 -12.51 -40.01
CA LEU A 166 24.11 -13.85 -39.99
C LEU A 166 23.11 -14.93 -40.37
N ARG A 167 21.84 -14.83 -39.95
CA ARG A 167 20.78 -15.75 -40.38
C ARG A 167 20.51 -15.63 -41.87
N ALA A 168 20.31 -14.41 -42.39
CA ALA A 168 20.09 -14.20 -43.82
C ALA A 168 21.27 -14.66 -44.69
N LEU A 169 22.51 -14.55 -44.18
CA LEU A 169 23.69 -15.11 -44.83
C LEU A 169 23.68 -16.66 -44.80
N ASN A 170 23.31 -17.26 -43.67
CA ASN A 170 23.20 -18.71 -43.53
C ASN A 170 22.09 -19.30 -44.42
N ASP A 171 20.92 -18.68 -44.44
CA ASP A 171 19.79 -19.07 -45.29
C ASP A 171 20.20 -19.03 -46.78
N LYS A 172 21.01 -18.03 -47.18
CA LYS A 172 21.58 -17.93 -48.52
C LYS A 172 22.71 -18.94 -48.79
N MET A 173 23.50 -19.33 -47.79
CA MET A 173 24.46 -20.44 -47.94
C MET A 173 23.73 -21.77 -48.14
N GLN A 174 22.62 -21.99 -47.44
CA GLN A 174 21.76 -23.16 -47.67
C GLN A 174 21.15 -23.13 -49.07
N GLU A 175 20.56 -22.01 -49.50
CA GLU A 175 20.02 -21.83 -50.86
C GLU A 175 21.05 -22.16 -51.95
N LEU A 176 22.31 -21.75 -51.75
CA LEU A 176 23.41 -22.05 -52.67
C LEU A 176 23.88 -23.52 -52.60
N SER A 177 23.81 -24.16 -51.43
CA SER A 177 24.06 -25.61 -51.32
C SER A 177 22.97 -26.40 -52.04
N ASP A 178 21.70 -26.08 -51.78
CA ASP A 178 20.54 -26.72 -52.41
C ASP A 178 20.60 -26.58 -53.94
N GLN A 179 21.07 -25.45 -54.47
CA GLN A 179 21.31 -25.23 -55.90
C GLN A 179 22.48 -26.05 -56.48
N VAL A 180 23.50 -26.38 -55.67
CA VAL A 180 24.60 -27.27 -56.07
C VAL A 180 24.14 -28.74 -56.03
N ASP A 181 23.43 -29.15 -54.98
CA ASP A 181 22.97 -30.52 -54.78
C ASP A 181 21.83 -30.91 -55.74
N THR A 182 20.98 -29.95 -56.14
CA THR A 182 19.96 -30.13 -57.21
C THR A 182 20.51 -29.98 -58.63
N SER A 183 21.82 -29.74 -58.79
CA SER A 183 22.45 -29.62 -60.11
C SER A 183 22.55 -30.99 -60.80
N GLU A 184 21.52 -31.35 -61.57
CA GLU A 184 21.48 -32.60 -62.36
C GLU A 184 22.73 -32.79 -63.23
N SER A 185 23.32 -31.70 -63.74
CA SER A 185 24.57 -31.72 -64.50
C SER A 185 25.75 -32.31 -63.71
N ILE A 186 25.85 -32.07 -62.40
CA ILE A 186 26.90 -32.65 -61.54
C ILE A 186 26.64 -34.15 -61.33
N SER A 187 25.37 -34.55 -61.18
CA SER A 187 24.97 -35.96 -61.06
C SER A 187 25.25 -36.75 -62.35
N GLU A 188 24.85 -36.21 -63.51
CA GLU A 188 25.15 -36.79 -64.81
C GLU A 188 26.66 -36.91 -65.07
N LEU A 189 27.46 -35.88 -64.73
CA LEU A 189 28.91 -35.90 -64.95
C LEU A 189 29.59 -36.96 -64.06
N LYS A 190 29.14 -37.14 -62.81
CA LYS A 190 29.59 -38.23 -61.94
C LYS A 190 29.25 -39.61 -62.55
N ALA A 191 28.01 -39.81 -63.01
CA ALA A 191 27.57 -41.07 -63.63
C ALA A 191 28.37 -41.41 -64.91
N LYS A 192 28.54 -40.43 -65.80
CA LYS A 192 29.31 -40.55 -67.05
C LYS A 192 30.79 -40.85 -66.77
N LEU A 193 31.36 -40.26 -65.72
CA LEU A 193 32.74 -40.54 -65.28
C LEU A 193 32.88 -41.97 -64.72
N THR A 194 31.93 -42.46 -63.91
CA THR A 194 31.98 -43.85 -63.42
C THR A 194 31.86 -44.88 -64.54
N GLU A 195 31.00 -44.64 -65.54
CA GLU A 195 30.85 -45.54 -66.69
C GLU A 195 32.13 -45.61 -67.55
N GLU A 196 32.82 -44.48 -67.73
CA GLU A 196 34.10 -44.39 -68.44
C GLU A 196 35.25 -45.06 -67.67
N ILE A 197 35.27 -44.95 -66.34
CA ILE A 197 36.24 -45.67 -65.48
C ILE A 197 36.06 -47.18 -65.63
N GLU A 198 34.82 -47.69 -65.56
CA GLU A 198 34.59 -49.13 -65.76
C GLU A 198 35.01 -49.62 -67.16
N LYS A 199 34.76 -48.83 -68.22
CA LYS A 199 35.20 -49.18 -69.59
C LYS A 199 36.73 -49.31 -69.66
N ARG A 200 37.46 -48.42 -69.01
CA ARG A 200 38.93 -48.48 -68.93
C ARG A 200 39.41 -49.71 -68.19
N VAL A 201 38.83 -50.03 -67.04
CA VAL A 201 39.16 -51.24 -66.27
C VAL A 201 38.87 -52.51 -67.08
N ARG A 202 37.76 -52.56 -67.85
CA ARG A 202 37.48 -53.68 -68.76
C ARG A 202 38.57 -53.84 -69.84
N HIS A 203 38.93 -52.76 -70.54
CA HIS A 203 39.99 -52.79 -71.56
C HIS A 203 41.39 -53.09 -71.01
N GLU A 204 41.70 -52.70 -69.78
CA GLU A 204 42.97 -53.01 -69.11
C GLU A 204 43.09 -54.51 -68.79
N ASN A 205 41.99 -55.13 -68.31
CA ASN A 205 41.94 -56.58 -68.10
C ASN A 205 42.02 -57.37 -69.42
N ASP A 206 41.36 -56.90 -70.48
CA ASP A 206 41.49 -57.50 -71.82
C ASP A 206 42.95 -57.44 -72.32
N ALA A 207 43.61 -56.29 -72.15
CA ALA A 207 45.01 -56.11 -72.54
C ALA A 207 45.97 -57.02 -71.77
N GLU A 208 45.78 -57.19 -70.45
CA GLU A 208 46.49 -58.17 -69.62
C GLU A 208 46.32 -59.61 -70.13
N HIS A 209 45.08 -59.99 -70.48
CA HIS A 209 44.77 -61.34 -70.99
C HIS A 209 45.46 -61.60 -72.34
N TRP A 210 45.35 -60.67 -73.29
CA TRP A 210 46.02 -60.82 -74.59
C TRP A 210 47.55 -60.79 -74.48
N LYS A 211 48.11 -60.02 -73.54
CA LYS A 211 49.54 -60.04 -73.24
C LYS A 211 50.01 -61.40 -72.73
N LYS A 212 49.32 -61.99 -71.74
CA LYS A 212 49.66 -63.33 -71.20
C LYS A 212 49.64 -64.39 -72.31
N LYS A 213 48.64 -64.35 -73.19
CA LYS A 213 48.52 -65.27 -74.34
C LYS A 213 49.63 -65.05 -75.40
N ALA A 214 50.09 -63.81 -75.58
CA ALA A 214 51.24 -63.51 -76.42
C ALA A 214 52.56 -64.03 -75.80
N ASP A 215 52.77 -63.83 -74.50
CA ASP A 215 53.93 -64.33 -73.75
C ASP A 215 54.01 -65.88 -73.77
N GLU A 216 52.86 -66.57 -73.69
CA GLU A 216 52.76 -68.02 -73.86
C GLU A 216 53.12 -68.48 -75.29
N SER A 217 52.61 -67.81 -76.33
CA SER A 217 52.93 -68.12 -77.72
C SER A 217 54.40 -67.85 -78.06
N GLU A 218 54.95 -66.76 -77.52
CA GLU A 218 56.36 -66.39 -77.59
C GLU A 218 57.26 -67.45 -76.92
N LYS A 219 56.83 -68.02 -75.79
CA LYS A 219 57.51 -69.14 -75.12
C LYS A 219 57.49 -70.42 -75.98
N VAL A 220 56.34 -70.80 -76.52
CA VAL A 220 56.21 -71.98 -77.40
C VAL A 220 57.06 -71.82 -78.66
N ARG A 221 57.09 -70.61 -79.27
CA ARG A 221 57.98 -70.33 -80.40
C ARG A 221 59.45 -70.45 -80.01
N LYS A 222 59.88 -69.93 -78.86
CA LYS A 222 61.26 -70.12 -78.37
C LYS A 222 61.62 -71.60 -78.17
N GLU A 223 60.70 -72.39 -77.62
CA GLU A 223 60.88 -73.84 -77.46
C GLU A 223 61.01 -74.55 -78.82
N LEU A 224 60.19 -74.20 -79.81
CA LEU A 224 60.30 -74.68 -81.19
C LEU A 224 61.60 -74.24 -81.86
N THR A 225 62.02 -72.98 -81.71
CA THR A 225 63.29 -72.47 -82.23
C THR A 225 64.48 -73.23 -81.66
N ASN A 226 64.48 -73.54 -80.36
CA ASN A 226 65.51 -74.34 -79.71
C ASN A 226 65.53 -75.78 -80.25
N ALA A 227 64.36 -76.41 -80.45
CA ALA A 227 64.26 -77.74 -81.06
C ALA A 227 64.81 -77.75 -82.50
N CYS A 228 64.46 -76.76 -83.32
CA CYS A 228 64.99 -76.62 -84.68
C CYS A 228 66.50 -76.33 -84.71
N GLY A 229 67.02 -75.59 -83.73
CA GLY A 229 68.47 -75.41 -83.53
C GLY A 229 69.20 -76.73 -83.21
N LEU A 230 68.62 -77.57 -82.35
CA LEU A 230 69.15 -78.91 -82.05
C LEU A 230 69.10 -79.84 -83.27
N PHE A 231 67.99 -79.85 -84.01
CA PHE A 231 67.89 -80.63 -85.25
C PHE A 231 68.90 -80.16 -86.30
N LYS A 232 69.07 -78.85 -86.47
CA LYS A 232 70.09 -78.27 -87.36
C LYS A 232 71.50 -78.73 -86.97
N ALA A 233 71.90 -78.56 -85.71
CA ALA A 233 73.22 -78.98 -85.24
C ALA A 233 73.46 -80.48 -85.52
N ARG A 234 72.45 -81.32 -85.27
CA ARG A 234 72.55 -82.77 -85.52
C ARG A 234 72.60 -83.13 -87.01
N LEU A 235 71.94 -82.35 -87.87
CA LEU A 235 72.06 -82.49 -89.34
C LEU A 235 73.42 -82.01 -89.86
N GLU A 236 74.00 -80.96 -89.28
CA GLU A 236 75.35 -80.48 -89.62
C GLU A 236 76.45 -81.46 -89.14
N GLU A 237 76.28 -82.09 -87.98
CA GLU A 237 77.10 -83.23 -87.52
C GLU A 237 76.98 -84.43 -88.47
N LEU A 238 75.77 -84.81 -88.89
CA LEU A 238 75.56 -85.90 -89.86
C LEU A 238 76.16 -85.57 -91.23
N ALA A 239 75.98 -84.35 -91.72
CA ALA A 239 76.53 -83.90 -93.00
C ALA A 239 78.07 -83.93 -92.99
N SER A 240 78.70 -83.41 -91.93
CA SER A 240 80.17 -83.42 -91.79
C SER A 240 80.74 -84.83 -91.57
N PHE A 241 80.03 -85.71 -90.84
CA PHE A 241 80.38 -87.13 -90.74
C PHE A 241 80.33 -87.82 -92.11
N LEU A 242 79.25 -87.65 -92.88
CA LEU A 242 79.12 -88.22 -94.23
C LEU A 242 80.18 -87.66 -95.19
N GLU A 243 80.51 -86.37 -95.09
CA GLU A 243 81.56 -85.73 -95.88
C GLU A 243 82.95 -86.32 -95.57
N SER A 244 83.23 -86.65 -94.30
CA SER A 244 84.46 -87.34 -93.88
C SER A 244 84.63 -88.75 -94.48
N LEU A 245 83.53 -89.40 -94.91
CA LEU A 245 83.53 -90.72 -95.54
C LEU A 245 83.70 -90.67 -97.07
N LEU A 246 83.49 -89.52 -97.71
CA LEU A 246 83.65 -89.33 -99.16
C LEU A 246 85.04 -89.74 -99.71
N PRO A 247 86.18 -89.51 -99.03
CA PRO A 247 87.50 -89.93 -99.49
C PRO A 247 87.61 -91.43 -99.80
N CYS A 248 86.83 -92.27 -99.10
CA CYS A 248 86.82 -93.73 -99.26
C CYS A 248 85.94 -94.22 -100.41
N LEU A 249 85.18 -93.34 -101.08
CA LEU A 249 84.19 -93.71 -102.10
C LEU A 249 84.68 -93.42 -103.52
N GLY A 250 84.43 -94.36 -104.44
CA GLY A 250 84.74 -94.22 -105.87
C GLY A 250 83.95 -93.09 -106.55
N SER A 251 84.53 -92.51 -107.61
CA SER A 251 84.16 -91.20 -108.18
C SER A 251 82.65 -90.97 -108.42
N LYS A 252 81.93 -91.92 -109.04
CA LYS A 252 80.46 -91.80 -109.24
C LYS A 252 79.68 -91.79 -107.92
N LYS A 253 80.00 -92.69 -106.97
CA LYS A 253 79.33 -92.74 -105.66
C LYS A 253 79.63 -91.49 -104.83
N ARG A 254 80.85 -90.96 -104.92
CA ARG A 254 81.28 -89.73 -104.23
C ARG A 254 80.45 -88.51 -104.66
N LYS A 255 80.24 -88.30 -105.97
CA LYS A 255 79.39 -87.19 -106.45
C LYS A 255 77.96 -87.27 -105.94
N ILE A 256 77.32 -88.45 -106.03
CA ILE A 256 75.93 -88.62 -105.59
C ILE A 256 75.78 -88.36 -104.08
N LEU A 257 76.75 -88.80 -103.26
CA LEU A 257 76.70 -88.52 -101.81
C LEU A 257 77.04 -87.06 -101.47
N GLN A 258 77.95 -86.40 -102.20
CA GLN A 258 78.18 -84.95 -102.06
C GLN A 258 76.92 -84.14 -102.39
N ASP A 259 76.27 -84.41 -103.53
CA ASP A 259 74.99 -83.81 -103.91
C ASP A 259 73.92 -83.99 -102.82
N ALA A 260 73.87 -85.16 -102.17
CA ALA A 260 72.94 -85.43 -101.07
C ALA A 260 73.31 -84.69 -99.77
N ILE A 261 74.59 -84.60 -99.42
CA ILE A 261 75.11 -83.82 -98.27
C ILE A 261 74.78 -82.34 -98.47
N ASP A 262 75.03 -81.79 -99.65
CA ASP A 262 74.83 -80.37 -99.91
C ASP A 262 73.34 -80.01 -100.04
N ARG A 263 72.49 -80.90 -100.58
CA ARG A 263 71.02 -80.78 -100.46
C ARG A 263 70.53 -80.89 -99.01
N SER A 264 71.16 -81.71 -98.17
CA SER A 264 70.83 -81.82 -96.74
C SER A 264 71.23 -80.55 -95.97
N ARG A 265 72.37 -79.93 -96.32
CA ARG A 265 72.76 -78.60 -95.85
C ARG A 265 71.79 -77.51 -96.33
N GLU A 266 71.36 -77.56 -97.59
CA GLU A 266 70.35 -76.64 -98.13
C GLU A 266 69.03 -76.77 -97.34
N ALA A 267 68.52 -77.99 -97.15
CA ALA A 267 67.33 -78.24 -96.34
C ALA A 267 67.49 -77.77 -94.88
N SER A 268 68.68 -77.88 -94.29
CA SER A 268 68.98 -77.38 -92.94
C SER A 268 68.97 -75.84 -92.85
N ARG A 269 69.39 -75.14 -93.92
CA ARG A 269 69.21 -73.68 -94.06
C ARG A 269 67.73 -73.33 -94.23
N THR A 270 67.02 -74.02 -95.12
CA THR A 270 65.58 -73.80 -95.37
C THR A 270 64.74 -74.01 -94.11
N LEU A 271 65.01 -75.05 -93.33
CA LEU A 271 64.35 -75.29 -92.03
C LEU A 271 64.64 -74.15 -91.02
N SER A 272 65.88 -73.65 -90.99
CA SER A 272 66.24 -72.48 -90.16
C SER A 272 65.45 -71.23 -90.57
N GLN A 273 65.20 -71.05 -91.86
CA GLN A 273 64.57 -69.85 -92.41
C GLN A 273 63.03 -69.90 -92.34
N SER A 274 62.44 -71.10 -92.41
CA SER A 274 61.00 -71.34 -92.26
C SER A 274 60.47 -70.99 -90.86
N VAL A 275 61.31 -71.12 -89.83
CA VAL A 275 60.93 -70.87 -88.41
C VAL A 275 61.16 -69.41 -87.98
N MET A 276 61.84 -68.59 -88.79
CA MET A 276 62.22 -67.21 -88.46
C MET A 276 61.42 -66.13 -89.22
N ASN A 277 60.56 -66.50 -90.17
CA ASN A 277 59.81 -65.58 -91.03
C ASN A 277 58.30 -65.52 -90.67
N GLU A 278 57.94 -64.93 -89.53
CA GLU A 278 56.52 -64.82 -89.09
C GLU A 278 55.74 -63.61 -89.67
N ASN A 279 56.35 -62.76 -90.52
CA ASN A 279 55.72 -61.53 -91.01
C ASN A 279 54.67 -61.72 -92.13
N SER A 280 53.98 -62.87 -92.20
CA SER A 280 53.00 -63.17 -93.26
C SER A 280 51.87 -64.13 -92.83
N VAL A 281 51.38 -64.03 -91.58
CA VAL A 281 50.19 -64.79 -91.12
C VAL A 281 48.99 -63.84 -91.02
N ASN A 282 48.48 -63.43 -92.18
CA ASN A 282 47.24 -62.64 -92.27
C ASN A 282 46.53 -62.85 -93.63
N ASP A 283 46.49 -64.10 -94.12
CA ASP A 283 45.53 -64.51 -95.14
C ASP A 283 45.25 -66.03 -95.11
N ASN A 284 44.02 -66.43 -95.43
CA ASN A 284 43.54 -67.82 -95.26
C ASN A 284 43.89 -68.73 -96.45
N THR A 285 45.18 -68.99 -96.67
CA THR A 285 45.65 -70.02 -97.62
C THR A 285 46.59 -71.01 -96.94
N LEU A 286 46.29 -72.31 -97.12
CA LEU A 286 47.08 -73.42 -96.58
C LEU A 286 48.53 -73.40 -97.12
N PRO A 287 49.57 -73.44 -96.28
CA PRO A 287 50.94 -73.59 -96.73
C PRO A 287 51.14 -74.93 -97.45
N VAL A 288 51.52 -74.87 -98.73
CA VAL A 288 51.86 -76.07 -99.52
C VAL A 288 53.12 -76.72 -98.93
N PRO A 289 53.13 -78.03 -98.65
CA PRO A 289 54.30 -78.71 -98.11
C PRO A 289 55.53 -78.57 -99.02
N ILE A 290 56.67 -78.16 -98.44
CA ILE A 290 57.92 -77.83 -99.14
C ILE A 290 58.71 -79.10 -99.57
N LEU A 291 58.11 -80.28 -99.43
CA LEU A 291 58.65 -81.56 -99.89
C LEU A 291 57.56 -82.35 -100.65
N PRO A 292 57.80 -82.77 -101.91
CA PRO A 292 56.94 -83.71 -102.61
C PRO A 292 56.87 -85.07 -101.92
N ASP A 293 55.79 -85.81 -102.15
CA ASP A 293 55.68 -87.20 -101.72
C ASP A 293 56.61 -88.10 -102.54
N PHE A 294 57.72 -88.52 -101.94
CA PHE A 294 58.74 -89.36 -102.58
C PHE A 294 58.33 -90.83 -102.78
N SER A 295 57.05 -91.19 -102.59
CA SER A 295 56.55 -92.54 -102.86
C SER A 295 56.11 -92.81 -104.31
N GLN A 296 55.87 -91.77 -105.14
CA GLN A 296 55.32 -91.95 -106.51
C GLN A 296 55.86 -90.97 -107.58
N VAL A 297 57.14 -91.07 -107.94
CA VAL A 297 57.62 -90.66 -109.29
C VAL A 297 58.62 -91.70 -109.79
N ASP A 298 58.37 -92.23 -110.99
CA ASP A 298 59.21 -93.25 -111.62
C ASP A 298 60.44 -92.63 -112.30
N PHE A 299 61.54 -93.39 -112.41
CA PHE A 299 62.83 -92.89 -112.90
C PHE A 299 63.03 -93.04 -114.43
N PHE A 300 61.98 -93.40 -115.18
CA PHE A 300 62.06 -93.69 -116.61
C PHE A 300 60.83 -93.25 -117.43
N SER A 301 60.81 -92.00 -117.89
CA SER A 301 60.28 -91.65 -119.22
C SER A 301 60.74 -90.26 -119.68
N ASP A 302 61.18 -90.14 -120.93
CA ASP A 302 61.28 -88.86 -121.63
C ASP A 302 59.90 -88.43 -122.15
N ASN A 303 59.61 -87.12 -122.13
CA ASN A 303 59.11 -86.31 -123.26
C ASN A 303 58.69 -84.91 -122.79
N ASP A 304 58.79 -83.91 -123.68
CA ASP A 304 58.35 -82.53 -123.47
C ASP A 304 56.82 -82.37 -123.49
N ILE A 305 56.28 -81.27 -122.93
CA ILE A 305 55.46 -80.28 -123.67
C ILE A 305 55.01 -79.08 -122.78
N ASP A 306 55.06 -77.94 -123.45
CA ASP A 306 54.87 -76.51 -123.14
C ASP A 306 53.45 -76.03 -122.73
N VAL A 307 53.34 -74.71 -122.40
CA VAL A 307 52.17 -73.80 -122.24
C VAL A 307 51.12 -74.13 -121.15
N THR A 308 50.40 -73.16 -120.54
CA THR A 308 50.01 -71.78 -120.96
C THR A 308 50.29 -70.65 -119.94
N VAL A 309 50.18 -69.41 -120.43
CA VAL A 309 50.23 -68.15 -119.66
C VAL A 309 48.82 -67.58 -119.49
N GLU A 310 48.52 -66.93 -118.36
CA GLU A 310 47.58 -65.81 -118.36
C GLU A 310 47.96 -64.75 -117.31
N SER A 311 47.41 -63.53 -117.43
CA SER A 311 47.87 -62.33 -116.73
C SER A 311 46.71 -61.41 -116.36
N ASN A 312 46.81 -60.66 -115.25
CA ASN A 312 45.97 -59.48 -115.03
C ASN A 312 46.58 -58.46 -114.05
N LYS A 313 46.19 -57.18 -114.22
CA LYS A 313 46.60 -56.02 -113.39
C LYS A 313 45.41 -55.10 -113.12
N SER A 314 45.17 -54.71 -111.86
CA SER A 314 44.55 -53.43 -111.46
C SER A 314 44.87 -53.19 -109.98
N CYS A 315 45.52 -52.11 -109.51
CA CYS A 315 45.31 -50.66 -109.71
C CYS A 315 44.04 -50.17 -108.98
N LEU A 316 44.14 -49.79 -107.70
CA LEU A 316 44.54 -48.45 -107.17
C LEU A 316 43.53 -47.31 -107.46
N VAL A 317 42.49 -47.20 -106.62
CA VAL A 317 41.56 -46.03 -106.62
C VAL A 317 41.10 -45.61 -105.20
N MET A 318 40.81 -46.57 -104.30
CA MET A 318 39.92 -46.36 -103.14
C MET A 318 40.46 -45.60 -101.90
N GLN A 319 41.67 -45.01 -101.91
CA GLN A 319 42.28 -44.46 -100.67
C GLN A 319 42.19 -42.93 -100.45
N ASN A 320 41.66 -42.15 -101.41
CA ASN A 320 41.69 -40.68 -101.30
C ASN A 320 40.43 -40.03 -100.66
N GLU A 321 39.35 -40.77 -100.46
CA GLU A 321 38.05 -40.20 -100.07
C GLU A 321 37.80 -40.17 -98.54
N GLU A 322 38.37 -41.12 -97.79
CA GLU A 322 38.29 -41.14 -96.32
C GLU A 322 39.11 -40.01 -95.67
N VAL A 323 40.30 -39.73 -96.23
CA VAL A 323 41.21 -38.67 -95.73
C VAL A 323 40.58 -37.28 -95.86
N ALA A 324 39.77 -37.05 -96.91
CA ALA A 324 39.00 -35.82 -97.07
C ALA A 324 37.89 -35.69 -96.00
N ASN A 325 37.13 -36.76 -95.77
CA ASN A 325 36.07 -36.82 -94.76
C ASN A 325 36.58 -36.61 -93.32
N LEU A 326 37.80 -37.05 -93.01
CA LEU A 326 38.41 -36.84 -91.68
C LEU A 326 38.83 -35.37 -91.46
N ARG A 327 39.32 -34.68 -92.49
CA ARG A 327 39.68 -33.25 -92.38
C ARG A 327 38.46 -32.35 -92.17
N ALA A 328 37.37 -32.57 -92.92
CA ALA A 328 36.13 -31.80 -92.75
C ALA A 328 35.53 -31.92 -91.33
N LYS A 329 35.67 -33.09 -90.68
CA LYS A 329 35.24 -33.30 -89.29
C LYS A 329 36.12 -32.56 -88.29
N MET A 330 37.44 -32.50 -88.51
CA MET A 330 38.39 -31.75 -87.69
C MET A 330 38.04 -30.25 -87.67
N GLU A 331 37.77 -29.67 -88.84
CA GLU A 331 37.53 -28.25 -89.03
C GLU A 331 36.20 -27.80 -88.38
N SER A 332 35.16 -28.65 -88.43
CA SER A 332 33.89 -28.41 -87.73
C SER A 332 33.99 -28.42 -86.20
N VAL A 333 34.97 -29.12 -85.62
CA VAL A 333 35.22 -29.12 -84.17
C VAL A 333 35.94 -27.85 -83.73
N VAL A 334 36.91 -27.36 -84.51
CA VAL A 334 37.59 -26.08 -84.25
C VAL A 334 36.59 -24.92 -84.27
N GLN A 335 35.72 -24.87 -85.29
CA GLN A 335 34.74 -23.79 -85.44
C GLN A 335 33.78 -23.67 -84.24
N LYS A 336 33.43 -24.80 -83.59
CA LYS A 336 32.58 -24.84 -82.39
C LYS A 336 33.30 -24.45 -81.08
N LEU A 337 34.64 -24.44 -81.06
CA LEU A 337 35.42 -24.01 -79.90
C LEU A 337 35.58 -22.48 -79.84
N ASP A 338 35.66 -21.81 -80.99
CA ASP A 338 35.77 -20.34 -81.03
C ASP A 338 34.44 -19.63 -80.70
N GLU A 339 33.28 -20.21 -81.04
CA GLU A 339 31.97 -19.64 -80.68
C GLU A 339 31.76 -19.57 -79.15
N VAL A 340 32.26 -20.55 -78.39
CA VAL A 340 32.19 -20.59 -76.91
C VAL A 340 33.06 -19.51 -76.26
N ARG A 341 34.07 -18.98 -76.97
CA ARG A 341 35.05 -18.02 -76.44
C ARG A 341 34.61 -16.55 -76.50
N SER A 342 33.39 -16.27 -76.96
CA SER A 342 32.94 -14.91 -77.34
C SER A 342 32.06 -14.20 -76.30
N VAL A 343 31.62 -14.88 -75.23
CA VAL A 343 30.60 -14.36 -74.29
C VAL A 343 31.20 -13.99 -72.93
N ASP A 344 32.04 -12.95 -72.89
CA ASP A 344 32.69 -12.50 -71.65
C ASP A 344 32.89 -10.97 -71.58
N LYS A 345 31.79 -10.20 -71.72
CA LYS A 345 31.78 -8.72 -71.72
C LYS A 345 30.56 -8.05 -71.06
N ALA A 346 30.25 -8.40 -69.80
CA ALA A 346 29.32 -7.66 -68.93
C ALA A 346 29.49 -8.12 -67.46
N LYS A 347 29.61 -7.28 -66.42
CA LYS A 347 29.64 -5.81 -66.28
C LYS A 347 30.52 -5.43 -65.08
N ASN A 348 31.23 -4.30 -65.16
CA ASN A 348 31.82 -3.65 -63.99
C ASN A 348 30.77 -2.80 -63.24
N CYS A 349 30.53 -3.10 -61.97
CA CYS A 349 30.10 -2.17 -60.92
C CYS A 349 30.38 -2.83 -59.56
N TRP A 350 30.91 -2.18 -58.53
CA TRP A 350 30.93 -0.74 -58.24
C TRP A 350 32.33 -0.19 -57.97
N LYS A 351 32.49 1.14 -58.10
CA LYS A 351 33.72 1.82 -57.69
C LYS A 351 33.74 2.05 -56.18
N ILE A 352 34.89 1.81 -55.58
CA ILE A 352 35.28 2.32 -54.27
C ILE A 352 35.30 3.85 -54.31
N ASN A 353 34.76 4.51 -53.29
CA ASN A 353 35.13 5.87 -52.91
C ASN A 353 35.77 5.79 -51.52
N ASN A 354 37.06 6.13 -51.43
CA ASN A 354 37.70 6.35 -50.14
C ASN A 354 37.18 7.67 -49.54
N TYR A 355 37.06 7.72 -48.22
CA TYR A 355 37.64 8.82 -47.48
C TYR A 355 38.56 8.25 -46.42
N GLU A 356 39.83 8.65 -46.49
CA GLU A 356 40.78 8.44 -45.41
C GLU A 356 40.43 9.41 -44.28
N ASP A 357 40.47 8.93 -43.04
CA ASP A 357 41.08 9.74 -41.99
C ASP A 357 41.90 8.81 -41.08
N ARG A 358 43.05 9.31 -40.63
CA ARG A 358 44.17 8.48 -40.18
C ARG A 358 44.93 9.17 -39.06
N PHE A 359 44.89 8.58 -37.86
CA PHE A 359 45.86 8.88 -36.80
C PHE A 359 46.32 7.60 -36.10
N ASP A 360 47.64 7.46 -35.97
CA ASP A 360 48.31 6.22 -35.58
C ASP A 360 48.43 6.07 -34.05
N PHE A 361 48.49 4.82 -33.56
CA PHE A 361 49.38 4.52 -32.44
C PHE A 361 49.97 3.10 -32.50
N VAL A 362 51.22 2.99 -32.95
CA VAL A 362 52.01 1.75 -32.90
C VAL A 362 52.85 1.74 -31.62
N LYS A 363 52.36 1.08 -30.56
CA LYS A 363 53.22 0.48 -29.50
C LYS A 363 52.46 -0.43 -28.52
N LEU A 364 52.43 -1.73 -28.79
CA LEU A 364 53.23 -2.72 -28.05
C LEU A 364 53.03 -4.12 -28.67
N ALA A 365 54.10 -4.68 -29.23
CA ALA A 365 54.21 -6.10 -29.53
C ALA A 365 55.31 -6.71 -28.65
N ASN A 366 55.04 -7.91 -28.11
CA ASN A 366 55.75 -8.73 -27.11
C ASN A 366 54.83 -8.93 -25.89
N MET A 367 54.36 -10.14 -25.57
CA MET A 367 55.01 -11.45 -25.78
C MET A 367 54.16 -12.48 -26.53
N SER A 368 54.83 -13.54 -26.99
CA SER A 368 54.30 -14.86 -27.37
C SER A 368 53.53 -15.53 -26.19
N SER A 369 52.82 -16.65 -26.35
CA SER A 369 52.89 -17.69 -27.40
C SER A 369 51.61 -18.52 -27.54
N SER A 370 51.45 -19.14 -28.71
CA SER A 370 50.80 -20.44 -28.97
C SER A 370 49.39 -20.71 -28.41
N PHE A 371 48.43 -20.96 -29.30
CA PHE A 371 48.03 -22.35 -29.62
C PHE A 371 47.16 -22.38 -30.89
N ASN A 372 47.52 -23.24 -31.87
CA ASN A 372 46.64 -23.59 -32.99
C ASN A 372 45.62 -24.64 -32.53
N ILE A 373 44.43 -24.62 -33.14
CA ILE A 373 43.59 -25.82 -33.32
C ILE A 373 43.15 -25.81 -34.79
N GLU A 374 43.39 -26.94 -35.47
CA GLU A 374 43.25 -27.12 -36.91
C GLU A 374 42.74 -28.55 -37.13
N GLU A 375 41.60 -28.71 -37.84
CA GLU A 375 41.02 -29.96 -38.36
C GLU A 375 40.69 -31.10 -37.33
N VAL A 376 39.98 -32.21 -37.62
CA VAL A 376 39.61 -32.91 -38.87
C VAL A 376 38.16 -33.50 -38.82
N SER A 377 37.41 -33.29 -39.91
CA SER A 377 36.33 -34.06 -40.61
C SER A 377 35.19 -34.89 -39.96
N GLU A 378 34.20 -35.20 -40.80
CA GLU A 378 32.92 -35.90 -40.54
C GLU A 378 32.94 -37.43 -40.76
N VAL A 379 31.92 -38.12 -40.23
CA VAL A 379 31.18 -39.29 -40.78
C VAL A 379 29.78 -39.23 -40.12
N SER A 380 28.59 -39.09 -40.72
CA SER A 380 27.92 -39.59 -41.95
C SER A 380 26.97 -40.78 -41.70
N LEU A 381 25.65 -40.49 -41.76
CA LEU A 381 24.48 -41.40 -41.93
C LEU A 381 24.24 -42.46 -40.81
N GLN A 382 23.05 -43.06 -40.63
CA GLN A 382 21.96 -43.39 -41.57
C GLN A 382 20.59 -43.55 -40.86
N GLU A 383 19.47 -43.28 -41.55
CA GLU A 383 18.09 -43.56 -41.09
C GLU A 383 17.56 -44.94 -41.53
N SER A 384 16.61 -45.51 -40.80
CA SER A 384 15.67 -46.54 -41.31
C SER A 384 14.38 -46.61 -40.50
N PHE A 385 13.22 -46.51 -41.17
CA PHE A 385 11.87 -46.57 -40.57
C PHE A 385 11.35 -48.01 -40.39
N SER A 386 10.48 -48.21 -39.40
CA SER A 386 9.39 -49.22 -39.48
C SER A 386 8.29 -48.96 -38.44
N ASP A 387 7.07 -48.65 -38.88
CA ASP A 387 5.86 -48.64 -38.04
C ASP A 387 5.40 -50.06 -37.68
N THR A 388 4.73 -50.24 -36.54
CA THR A 388 3.56 -51.14 -36.41
C THR A 388 2.81 -50.89 -35.10
N ALA A 389 1.48 -51.06 -35.10
CA ALA A 389 0.61 -50.83 -33.95
C ALA A 389 -0.22 -52.08 -33.59
N SER A 390 -0.50 -52.30 -32.30
CA SER A 390 -1.65 -53.08 -31.80
C SER A 390 -1.80 -52.95 -30.27
N ALA A 391 -3.05 -53.04 -29.80
CA ALA A 391 -3.42 -53.26 -28.39
C ALA A 391 -3.92 -54.71 -28.18
N PRO A 392 -4.09 -55.23 -26.95
CA PRO A 392 -5.43 -55.13 -26.32
C PRO A 392 -5.53 -55.15 -24.77
N SER A 393 -6.74 -54.80 -24.29
CA SER A 393 -7.52 -55.27 -23.11
C SER A 393 -6.92 -56.33 -22.14
N ARG A 394 -7.23 -56.40 -20.82
CA ARG A 394 -8.58 -56.33 -20.18
C ARG A 394 -8.54 -56.21 -18.62
N GLN A 395 -9.69 -55.93 -18.01
CA GLN A 395 -10.02 -55.84 -16.55
C GLN A 395 -10.08 -57.20 -15.79
N PRO A 396 -10.19 -57.31 -14.43
CA PRO A 396 -10.94 -56.48 -13.43
C PRO A 396 -10.10 -56.10 -12.15
N SER A 397 -10.57 -55.78 -10.91
CA SER A 397 -11.87 -55.92 -10.18
C SER A 397 -12.14 -54.88 -9.03
N GLN A 398 -12.54 -55.36 -7.83
CA GLN A 398 -13.12 -54.70 -6.61
C GLN A 398 -12.90 -55.67 -5.39
N PRO A 399 -13.19 -55.37 -4.08
CA PRO A 399 -14.17 -54.41 -3.52
C PRO A 399 -13.81 -53.63 -2.22
N LYS A 400 -14.79 -52.84 -1.73
CA LYS A 400 -14.88 -52.22 -0.38
C LYS A 400 -15.69 -53.06 0.63
N PRO A 401 -15.69 -52.69 1.93
CA PRO A 401 -16.96 -52.45 2.65
C PRO A 401 -17.05 -51.04 3.31
N ALA A 402 -18.09 -50.77 4.12
CA ALA A 402 -18.43 -49.44 4.68
C ALA A 402 -19.09 -49.52 6.09
N VAL A 403 -19.71 -48.41 6.55
CA VAL A 403 -20.48 -48.18 7.82
C VAL A 403 -19.56 -47.69 8.98
N GLU A 404 -19.87 -46.69 9.83
CA GLU A 404 -21.15 -46.13 10.38
C GLU A 404 -21.12 -44.59 10.68
N ALA A 405 -22.19 -44.04 11.28
CA ALA A 405 -22.35 -42.66 11.83
C ALA A 405 -23.25 -42.72 13.10
N PRO A 406 -23.37 -41.72 14.04
CA PRO A 406 -23.93 -40.35 13.82
C PRO A 406 -23.42 -39.29 14.88
N PRO A 407 -24.18 -38.29 15.43
CA PRO A 407 -25.02 -37.22 14.83
C PRO A 407 -24.70 -35.76 15.30
N VAL A 408 -24.95 -34.78 14.40
CA VAL A 408 -25.70 -33.49 14.57
C VAL A 408 -25.45 -32.56 15.78
N GLU A 409 -25.07 -31.30 15.51
CA GLU A 409 -25.88 -30.15 15.97
C GLU A 409 -25.95 -28.96 14.98
N LYS A 410 -26.85 -28.02 15.32
CA LYS A 410 -27.55 -26.99 14.52
C LYS A 410 -27.02 -25.58 14.89
N VAL A 411 -27.38 -24.41 14.32
CA VAL A 411 -28.04 -23.89 13.10
C VAL A 411 -27.82 -22.36 13.13
N TYR A 412 -27.66 -21.66 12.00
CA TYR A 412 -28.46 -20.46 11.66
C TYR A 412 -28.15 -19.93 10.24
N ASN A 413 -29.17 -19.31 9.64
CA ASN A 413 -29.16 -18.78 8.27
C ASN A 413 -28.83 -17.27 8.26
N ARG A 414 -28.35 -16.72 7.12
CA ARG A 414 -29.25 -15.96 6.22
C ARG A 414 -28.66 -15.70 4.82
N ALA A 415 -29.54 -15.79 3.83
CA ALA A 415 -29.34 -15.67 2.41
C ALA A 415 -28.76 -14.35 1.88
N SER A 416 -27.94 -14.49 0.83
CA SER A 416 -28.01 -13.79 -0.47
C SER A 416 -28.13 -12.26 -0.55
N ALA A 417 -27.13 -11.66 -1.18
CA ALA A 417 -27.29 -10.53 -2.09
C ALA A 417 -26.63 -10.89 -3.43
N LEU A 418 -27.40 -10.87 -4.52
CA LEU A 418 -26.86 -10.94 -5.89
C LEU A 418 -26.49 -9.52 -6.34
N SER A 419 -25.31 -9.36 -6.95
CA SER A 419 -24.97 -8.14 -7.67
C SER A 419 -24.00 -8.47 -8.80
N GLU A 420 -24.54 -8.67 -9.99
CA GLU A 420 -23.78 -8.85 -11.22
C GLU A 420 -23.57 -7.47 -11.88
N SER A 421 -22.34 -6.96 -11.90
CA SER A 421 -21.74 -6.10 -12.95
C SER A 421 -20.59 -5.21 -12.41
N GLU A 422 -19.35 -5.56 -12.73
CA GLU A 422 -18.29 -4.60 -13.10
C GLU A 422 -17.10 -5.33 -13.75
N GLY A 423 -17.24 -5.64 -15.04
CA GLY A 423 -16.24 -6.35 -15.83
C GLY A 423 -15.06 -5.48 -16.27
N TRP A 424 -14.34 -4.86 -15.33
CA TRP A 424 -13.07 -4.18 -15.62
C TRP A 424 -11.93 -5.20 -15.64
N SER A 425 -11.25 -5.34 -16.78
CA SER A 425 -10.19 -6.32 -16.97
C SER A 425 -9.01 -6.05 -16.03
N GLU A 426 -8.59 -7.05 -15.24
CA GLU A 426 -7.36 -6.95 -14.45
C GLU A 426 -6.15 -6.66 -15.35
N PRO A 427 -5.34 -5.62 -15.08
CA PRO A 427 -4.14 -5.35 -15.87
C PRO A 427 -3.08 -6.43 -15.60
N ASP A 428 -2.48 -6.96 -16.67
CA ASP A 428 -1.57 -8.11 -16.63
C ASP A 428 -0.53 -8.01 -15.49
N ARG A 429 -0.64 -8.95 -14.54
CA ARG A 429 0.15 -9.03 -13.31
C ARG A 429 1.65 -9.05 -13.60
N ASN A 430 2.06 -9.57 -14.75
CA ASN A 430 3.46 -9.62 -15.21
C ASN A 430 4.02 -8.24 -15.57
N VAL A 431 3.19 -7.31 -16.03
CA VAL A 431 3.58 -5.92 -16.33
C VAL A 431 3.78 -5.15 -15.03
N SER A 432 2.90 -5.34 -14.05
CA SER A 432 3.03 -4.73 -12.71
C SER A 432 4.31 -5.19 -12.00
N LEU A 433 4.60 -6.50 -12.02
CA LEU A 433 5.84 -7.09 -11.50
C LEU A 433 7.10 -6.50 -12.17
N ALA A 434 7.10 -6.41 -13.51
CA ALA A 434 8.19 -5.79 -14.25
C ALA A 434 8.40 -4.30 -13.92
N ARG A 435 7.34 -3.57 -13.56
CA ARG A 435 7.36 -2.13 -13.25
C ARG A 435 7.87 -1.81 -11.83
N ILE A 436 7.81 -2.79 -10.92
CA ILE A 436 8.37 -2.69 -9.55
C ILE A 436 9.72 -3.42 -9.40
N GLY A 437 10.33 -3.87 -10.51
CA GLY A 437 11.65 -4.50 -10.52
C GLY A 437 11.69 -5.98 -10.09
N LEU A 438 10.55 -6.57 -9.74
CA LEU A 438 10.46 -7.98 -9.35
C LEU A 438 10.24 -8.87 -10.57
N ARG A 439 11.33 -9.37 -11.16
CA ARG A 439 11.30 -10.55 -12.03
C ARG A 439 12.01 -11.70 -11.35
N ASP A 440 11.26 -12.74 -11.00
CA ASP A 440 11.84 -14.00 -10.55
C ASP A 440 12.72 -14.58 -11.66
N SER A 441 14.02 -14.65 -11.37
CA SER A 441 15.01 -15.35 -12.19
C SER A 441 15.64 -16.41 -11.30
N SER A 442 15.61 -17.65 -11.78
CA SER A 442 15.99 -18.82 -10.99
C SER A 442 17.52 -18.98 -10.89
N VAL A 443 17.96 -19.64 -9.81
CA VAL A 443 19.34 -20.14 -9.59
C VAL A 443 20.41 -19.06 -9.29
N PRO A 444 21.36 -19.25 -8.34
CA PRO A 444 21.30 -19.96 -7.06
C PRO A 444 21.76 -19.08 -5.86
N SER A 445 21.10 -19.15 -4.69
CA SER A 445 21.54 -18.39 -3.51
C SER A 445 22.63 -19.12 -2.70
N GLY A 446 23.86 -18.58 -2.72
CA GLY A 446 25.03 -19.14 -2.05
C GLY A 446 25.81 -18.11 -1.23
N ARG A 447 25.49 -18.01 0.06
CA ARG A 447 26.15 -17.22 1.14
C ARG A 447 26.15 -15.69 0.95
N LEU A 448 25.79 -14.99 2.03
CA LEU A 448 26.79 -14.37 2.89
C LEU A 448 26.27 -14.23 4.33
N SER A 449 27.19 -14.03 5.27
CA SER A 449 26.94 -13.71 6.67
C SER A 449 27.69 -12.42 7.03
N THR A 450 27.54 -11.97 8.27
CA THR A 450 27.90 -10.63 8.75
C THR A 450 29.40 -10.28 8.78
N GLU A 451 29.63 -8.99 8.60
CA GLU A 451 30.59 -8.11 9.30
C GLU A 451 32.09 -8.03 8.96
N GLU A 452 32.46 -6.77 8.69
CA GLU A 452 33.68 -5.99 8.94
C GLU A 452 35.08 -6.34 8.40
N SER A 453 35.68 -5.25 7.88
CA SER A 453 37.11 -4.92 7.84
C SER A 453 37.96 -5.25 6.59
N SER A 454 38.90 -4.33 6.33
CA SER A 454 39.91 -4.25 5.27
C SER A 454 39.44 -4.00 3.81
N ASP A 455 40.07 -3.01 3.18
CA ASP A 455 39.85 -2.58 1.79
C ASP A 455 40.74 -3.33 0.77
N ASN A 456 40.43 -3.13 -0.52
CA ASN A 456 41.30 -3.38 -1.68
C ASN A 456 41.68 -4.85 -2.06
N SER A 457 40.71 -5.64 -2.56
CA SER A 457 41.05 -6.80 -3.44
C SER A 457 40.00 -7.21 -4.51
N CYS A 458 38.79 -6.63 -4.52
CA CYS A 458 37.62 -7.25 -5.16
C CYS A 458 37.52 -7.24 -6.70
N LYS A 459 38.51 -6.76 -7.47
CA LYS A 459 38.43 -6.74 -8.95
C LYS A 459 38.96 -8.00 -9.66
N LEU A 460 39.78 -8.84 -9.01
CA LEU A 460 40.30 -10.08 -9.63
C LEU A 460 39.32 -11.28 -9.56
N ALA A 461 38.46 -11.33 -8.53
CA ALA A 461 37.68 -12.52 -8.19
C ALA A 461 36.51 -12.85 -9.15
N ILE A 462 36.15 -11.94 -10.06
CA ILE A 462 35.01 -12.09 -10.98
C ILE A 462 35.42 -12.82 -12.28
N CYS A 463 36.63 -12.59 -12.80
CA CYS A 463 37.13 -13.34 -13.95
C CYS A 463 37.38 -14.82 -13.59
N LYS A 464 37.97 -15.09 -12.42
CA LYS A 464 38.38 -16.44 -12.01
C LYS A 464 37.22 -17.45 -12.01
N ARG A 465 36.08 -17.08 -11.42
CA ARG A 465 34.85 -17.91 -11.41
C ARG A 465 34.28 -18.19 -12.80
N ARG A 466 34.51 -17.33 -13.80
CA ARG A 466 34.07 -17.57 -15.19
C ARG A 466 34.99 -18.56 -15.91
N CYS A 467 36.30 -18.50 -15.63
CA CYS A 467 37.26 -19.51 -16.09
C CYS A 467 37.01 -20.87 -15.42
N GLU A 468 36.81 -20.91 -14.10
CA GLU A 468 36.52 -22.14 -13.34
C GLU A 468 35.25 -22.85 -13.85
N ALA A 469 34.19 -22.11 -14.20
CA ALA A 469 32.99 -22.68 -14.80
C ALA A 469 33.18 -23.25 -16.22
N ALA A 470 34.15 -22.74 -16.99
CA ALA A 470 34.54 -23.31 -18.28
C ALA A 470 35.44 -24.54 -18.09
N GLU A 471 36.36 -24.46 -17.13
CA GLU A 471 37.29 -25.54 -16.76
C GLU A 471 36.54 -26.77 -16.23
N ILE A 472 35.50 -26.58 -15.40
CA ILE A 472 34.62 -27.66 -14.96
C ILE A 472 33.93 -28.34 -16.16
N ARG A 473 33.44 -27.60 -17.16
CA ARG A 473 32.87 -28.21 -18.38
C ARG A 473 33.92 -28.95 -19.20
N ARG A 474 35.12 -28.37 -19.34
CA ARG A 474 36.28 -28.98 -20.03
C ARG A 474 36.65 -30.31 -19.37
N LEU A 475 36.68 -30.34 -18.04
CA LEU A 475 36.91 -31.53 -17.23
C LEU A 475 35.75 -32.54 -17.33
N SER A 476 34.48 -32.12 -17.27
CA SER A 476 33.33 -33.03 -17.49
C SER A 476 33.33 -33.67 -18.88
N LEU A 477 33.72 -32.92 -19.92
CA LEU A 477 33.89 -33.46 -21.28
C LEU A 477 35.10 -34.40 -21.37
N LYS A 478 36.19 -34.10 -20.64
CA LYS A 478 37.36 -34.98 -20.54
C LYS A 478 37.04 -36.27 -19.78
N VAL A 479 36.24 -36.20 -18.71
CA VAL A 479 35.69 -37.36 -17.99
C VAL A 479 34.83 -38.21 -18.93
N ARG A 480 33.85 -37.64 -19.64
CA ARG A 480 33.05 -38.38 -20.66
C ARG A 480 33.85 -38.89 -21.87
N SER A 481 35.05 -38.38 -22.08
CA SER A 481 36.01 -38.91 -23.06
C SER A 481 36.78 -40.10 -22.48
N LEU A 482 37.25 -40.00 -21.23
CA LEU A 482 37.93 -41.07 -20.52
C LEU A 482 36.99 -42.23 -20.16
N GLU A 483 35.72 -41.96 -19.82
CA GLU A 483 34.68 -42.97 -19.61
C GLU A 483 34.46 -43.80 -20.90
N ARG A 484 34.36 -43.15 -22.06
CA ARG A 484 34.31 -43.85 -23.36
C ARG A 484 35.59 -44.62 -23.66
N VAL A 485 36.78 -44.07 -23.37
CA VAL A 485 38.04 -44.82 -23.56
C VAL A 485 38.09 -46.04 -22.62
N ILE A 486 37.66 -45.92 -21.36
CA ILE A 486 37.56 -47.04 -20.42
C ILE A 486 36.51 -48.06 -20.88
N GLN A 487 35.40 -47.61 -21.47
CA GLN A 487 34.36 -48.49 -22.00
C GLN A 487 34.81 -49.22 -23.27
N ASN A 488 35.53 -48.55 -24.16
CA ASN A 488 36.19 -49.15 -25.33
C ASN A 488 37.27 -50.16 -24.89
N LEU A 489 38.15 -49.80 -23.95
CA LEU A 489 39.15 -50.73 -23.40
C LEU A 489 38.51 -51.92 -22.67
N ARG A 490 37.30 -51.77 -22.13
CA ARG A 490 36.51 -52.90 -21.61
C ARG A 490 35.95 -53.77 -22.74
N THR A 491 35.43 -53.20 -23.82
CA THR A 491 34.98 -53.99 -24.98
C THR A 491 36.14 -54.71 -25.69
N ASP A 492 37.31 -54.07 -25.81
CA ASP A 492 38.51 -54.64 -26.41
C ASP A 492 39.09 -55.77 -25.56
N ARG A 493 39.02 -55.63 -24.22
CA ARG A 493 39.37 -56.71 -23.29
C ARG A 493 38.39 -57.90 -23.39
N THR A 494 37.12 -57.67 -23.72
CA THR A 494 36.15 -58.76 -23.98
C THR A 494 36.22 -59.36 -25.39
N SER A 495 36.70 -58.62 -26.40
CA SER A 495 36.89 -59.16 -27.76
C SER A 495 38.17 -59.99 -27.87
N THR A 496 39.22 -59.62 -27.13
CA THR A 496 40.48 -60.39 -27.03
C THR A 496 40.28 -61.77 -26.37
N THR A 497 39.24 -61.94 -25.55
CA THR A 497 38.91 -63.21 -24.88
C THR A 497 37.61 -63.84 -25.42
N ARG A 498 37.49 -64.01 -26.74
CA ARG A 498 36.32 -64.68 -27.36
C ARG A 498 36.65 -65.80 -28.34
N SER A 499 37.33 -66.84 -27.84
CA SER A 499 37.08 -68.20 -28.35
C SER A 499 35.65 -68.63 -27.97
N PRO A 500 34.96 -69.46 -28.77
CA PRO A 500 33.49 -69.52 -28.73
C PRO A 500 32.93 -70.39 -27.60
N SER A 501 32.38 -69.75 -26.56
CA SER A 501 31.46 -70.39 -25.62
C SER A 501 30.12 -70.69 -26.30
N ARG A 502 29.75 -71.97 -26.40
CA ARG A 502 28.38 -72.39 -26.75
C ARG A 502 27.44 -72.16 -25.58
N ASP A 503 26.25 -71.64 -25.85
CA ASP A 503 25.10 -71.96 -25.01
C ASP A 503 24.76 -73.45 -25.14
N MET A 504 24.74 -74.17 -24.03
CA MET A 504 23.98 -75.41 -23.86
C MET A 504 23.64 -75.64 -22.39
N SER A 505 22.37 -75.94 -22.13
CA SER A 505 21.90 -76.49 -20.86
C SER A 505 22.64 -77.80 -20.50
N PRO A 506 22.83 -78.15 -19.22
CA PRO A 506 23.64 -79.29 -18.81
C PRO A 506 23.02 -80.64 -19.24
N PRO A 507 23.71 -81.46 -20.07
CA PRO A 507 23.41 -82.87 -20.29
C PRO A 507 24.25 -83.75 -19.36
N ALA A 508 23.87 -85.02 -19.21
CA ALA A 508 24.62 -86.01 -18.44
C ALA A 508 25.59 -86.83 -19.33
N GLY A 509 26.72 -87.25 -18.75
CA GLY A 509 27.66 -88.24 -19.34
C GLY A 509 28.71 -87.66 -20.29
N GLY A 510 29.90 -88.29 -20.35
CA GLY A 510 30.98 -87.87 -21.23
C GLY A 510 32.37 -88.38 -20.81
N ASP A 511 32.67 -89.65 -21.05
CA ASP A 511 33.91 -90.30 -20.63
C ASP A 511 35.13 -89.78 -21.42
N ALA A 512 36.15 -89.30 -20.70
CA ALA A 512 37.35 -88.69 -21.28
C ALA A 512 38.71 -89.13 -20.67
N PRO A 513 38.89 -89.43 -19.37
CA PRO A 513 40.21 -89.74 -18.81
C PRO A 513 40.64 -91.21 -18.94
N GLU A 514 39.72 -92.15 -19.18
CA GLU A 514 40.05 -93.59 -19.17
C GLU A 514 40.95 -94.02 -20.34
N LYS A 515 40.83 -93.39 -21.51
CA LYS A 515 41.60 -93.77 -22.70
C LYS A 515 43.10 -93.49 -22.57
N THR A 516 43.48 -92.47 -21.81
CA THR A 516 44.91 -92.17 -21.54
C THR A 516 45.47 -93.07 -20.45
N LEU A 517 44.72 -93.39 -19.40
CA LEU A 517 45.16 -94.40 -18.41
C LEU A 517 45.29 -95.79 -19.04
N SER A 518 44.32 -96.24 -19.85
CA SER A 518 44.40 -97.55 -20.51
C SER A 518 45.67 -97.67 -21.36
N ALA A 519 46.00 -96.65 -22.16
CA ALA A 519 47.21 -96.66 -22.98
C ALA A 519 48.50 -96.75 -22.15
N VAL A 520 48.57 -96.05 -21.01
CA VAL A 520 49.72 -96.10 -20.10
C VAL A 520 49.83 -97.45 -19.40
N ASP A 521 48.72 -98.04 -18.96
CA ASP A 521 48.74 -99.35 -18.30
C ASP A 521 48.95 -100.51 -19.29
N ASP A 522 48.52 -100.38 -20.54
CA ASP A 522 48.87 -101.32 -21.61
C ASP A 522 50.37 -101.21 -21.98
N LEU A 523 50.94 -100.00 -21.99
CA LEU A 523 52.39 -99.82 -22.13
C LEU A 523 53.17 -100.43 -20.95
N LYS A 524 52.67 -100.36 -19.70
CA LYS A 524 53.28 -101.06 -18.55
C LYS A 524 53.18 -102.59 -18.69
N LYS A 525 52.07 -103.12 -19.22
CA LYS A 525 51.92 -104.56 -19.54
C LYS A 525 52.91 -105.00 -20.62
N GLU A 526 53.18 -104.18 -21.63
CA GLU A 526 54.22 -104.47 -22.63
C GLU A 526 55.64 -104.31 -22.07
N LYS A 527 55.95 -103.29 -21.23
CA LYS A 527 57.26 -103.17 -20.54
C LYS A 527 57.55 -104.43 -19.71
N THR A 528 56.59 -104.88 -18.90
CA THR A 528 56.75 -106.11 -18.08
C THR A 528 56.81 -107.41 -18.90
N LYS A 529 56.10 -107.53 -20.03
CA LYS A 529 56.29 -108.64 -20.99
C LYS A 529 57.68 -108.62 -21.63
N LEU A 530 58.15 -107.45 -22.03
CA LEU A 530 59.48 -107.27 -22.63
C LEU A 530 60.59 -107.60 -21.62
N GLU A 531 60.46 -107.17 -20.37
CA GLU A 531 61.39 -107.53 -19.27
C GLU A 531 61.40 -109.04 -19.01
N ALA A 532 60.24 -109.70 -18.98
CA ALA A 532 60.16 -111.16 -18.86
C ALA A 532 60.79 -111.89 -20.06
N SER A 533 60.57 -111.39 -21.28
CA SER A 533 61.18 -111.91 -22.51
C SER A 533 62.71 -111.68 -22.54
N LEU A 534 63.18 -110.52 -22.09
CA LEU A 534 64.59 -110.18 -21.95
C LEU A 534 65.28 -111.10 -20.93
N LYS A 535 64.62 -111.38 -19.80
CA LYS A 535 65.10 -112.35 -18.81
C LYS A 535 65.22 -113.76 -19.41
N ASN A 536 64.18 -114.24 -20.10
CA ASN A 536 64.20 -115.52 -20.79
C ASN A 536 65.32 -115.60 -21.85
N ASN A 537 65.54 -114.53 -22.62
CA ASN A 537 66.67 -114.44 -23.55
C ASN A 537 68.03 -114.42 -22.83
N LYS A 538 68.14 -113.81 -21.64
CA LYS A 538 69.36 -113.84 -20.81
C LYS A 538 69.63 -115.25 -20.27
N ASP A 539 68.59 -115.98 -19.88
CA ASP A 539 68.68 -117.38 -19.46
C ASP A 539 69.05 -118.33 -20.63
N ILE A 540 68.53 -118.09 -21.84
CA ILE A 540 68.96 -118.78 -23.07
C ILE A 540 70.42 -118.46 -23.40
N LEU A 541 70.86 -117.20 -23.27
CA LEU A 541 72.26 -116.80 -23.44
C LEU A 541 73.18 -117.49 -22.43
N ASN A 542 72.75 -117.65 -21.18
CA ASN A 542 73.49 -118.39 -20.16
C ASN A 542 73.61 -119.89 -20.52
N GLN A 543 72.54 -120.52 -21.01
CA GLN A 543 72.56 -121.93 -21.47
C GLN A 543 73.46 -122.13 -22.70
N LEU A 544 73.44 -121.19 -23.66
CA LEU A 544 74.35 -121.19 -24.82
C LEU A 544 75.80 -120.98 -24.37
N THR A 545 76.07 -120.04 -23.47
CA THR A 545 77.43 -119.78 -22.96
C THR A 545 77.99 -121.04 -22.27
N ALA A 546 77.20 -121.68 -21.39
CA ALA A 546 77.58 -122.90 -20.68
C ALA A 546 77.76 -124.14 -21.60
N SER A 547 77.27 -124.10 -22.84
CA SER A 547 77.47 -125.18 -23.82
C SER A 547 78.59 -124.92 -24.83
N TYR A 548 79.18 -123.71 -24.84
CA TYR A 548 80.23 -123.29 -25.79
C TYR A 548 81.65 -123.18 -25.19
N GLU A 549 81.86 -123.42 -23.90
CA GLU A 549 83.17 -123.24 -23.23
C GLU A 549 84.29 -124.19 -23.73
N ASN A 550 83.95 -125.27 -24.42
CA ASN A 550 84.89 -126.34 -24.82
C ASN A 550 85.60 -126.12 -26.18
N GLU A 551 85.36 -125.00 -26.86
CA GLU A 551 85.95 -124.70 -28.19
C GLU A 551 86.89 -123.47 -28.13
N PRO A 552 88.21 -123.62 -28.36
CA PRO A 552 89.17 -122.52 -28.23
C PRO A 552 88.93 -121.38 -29.23
N SER A 553 88.23 -121.66 -30.33
CA SER A 553 87.90 -120.71 -31.39
C SER A 553 86.99 -119.55 -30.91
N ASN A 554 86.19 -119.76 -29.86
CA ASN A 554 85.11 -118.84 -29.48
C ASN A 554 85.52 -117.70 -28.52
N LYS A 555 86.77 -117.64 -28.04
CA LYS A 555 87.20 -116.63 -27.06
C LYS A 555 87.13 -115.18 -27.58
N GLN A 556 87.26 -114.95 -28.89
CA GLN A 556 87.04 -113.62 -29.48
C GLN A 556 85.55 -113.23 -29.49
N LEU A 557 84.66 -114.16 -29.84
CA LEU A 557 83.22 -113.92 -29.87
C LEU A 557 82.67 -113.63 -28.47
N LEU A 558 83.07 -114.41 -27.47
CA LEU A 558 82.69 -114.19 -26.07
C LEU A 558 83.12 -112.79 -25.58
N LYS A 559 84.34 -112.35 -25.92
CA LYS A 559 84.84 -111.02 -25.57
C LYS A 559 84.07 -109.89 -26.26
N ALA A 560 83.66 -110.08 -27.52
CA ALA A 560 82.81 -109.13 -28.23
C ALA A 560 81.40 -109.02 -27.60
N VAL A 561 80.78 -110.16 -27.27
CA VAL A 561 79.50 -110.20 -26.53
C VAL A 561 79.62 -109.52 -25.17
N GLN A 562 80.73 -109.71 -24.47
CA GLN A 562 80.98 -109.09 -23.17
C GLN A 562 81.16 -107.55 -23.26
N MET A 563 81.81 -107.04 -24.32
CA MET A 563 81.87 -105.60 -24.59
C MET A 563 80.50 -105.02 -24.97
N ILE A 564 79.71 -105.74 -25.78
CA ILE A 564 78.34 -105.35 -26.15
C ILE A 564 77.43 -105.32 -24.90
N ALA A 565 77.58 -106.28 -23.98
CA ALA A 565 76.86 -106.29 -22.71
C ALA A 565 77.20 -105.06 -21.85
N GLN A 566 78.49 -104.69 -21.74
CA GLN A 566 78.90 -103.46 -21.04
C GLN A 566 78.34 -102.19 -21.68
N GLN A 567 78.26 -102.13 -23.01
CA GLN A 567 77.62 -101.01 -23.70
C GLN A 567 76.10 -100.94 -23.42
N PHE A 568 75.41 -102.08 -23.40
CA PHE A 568 74.00 -102.13 -23.00
C PHE A 568 73.78 -101.77 -21.52
N GLU A 569 74.68 -102.14 -20.61
CA GLU A 569 74.61 -101.73 -19.20
C GLU A 569 74.84 -100.21 -19.02
N GLN A 570 75.76 -99.61 -19.79
CA GLN A 570 75.95 -98.15 -19.82
C GLN A 570 74.73 -97.41 -20.39
N ILE A 571 74.16 -97.92 -21.50
CA ILE A 571 72.95 -97.36 -22.12
C ILE A 571 71.74 -97.50 -21.17
N TYR A 572 71.61 -98.64 -20.48
CA TYR A 572 70.53 -98.85 -19.50
C TYR A 572 70.68 -97.91 -18.29
N GLY A 573 71.89 -97.74 -17.75
CA GLY A 573 72.15 -96.78 -16.68
C GLY A 573 71.79 -95.34 -17.06
N PHE A 574 72.17 -94.90 -18.27
CA PHE A 574 71.77 -93.60 -18.80
C PHE A 574 70.24 -93.46 -18.96
N PHE A 575 69.55 -94.53 -19.38
CA PHE A 575 68.08 -94.51 -19.40
C PHE A 575 67.45 -94.44 -18.00
N THR A 576 68.04 -95.07 -16.99
CA THR A 576 67.59 -94.91 -15.58
C THR A 576 67.82 -93.49 -15.08
N GLU A 577 69.01 -92.92 -15.28
CA GLU A 577 69.31 -91.51 -14.94
C GLU A 577 68.35 -90.53 -15.64
N MET A 578 67.89 -90.86 -16.86
CA MET A 578 66.90 -90.08 -17.61
C MET A 578 65.46 -90.31 -17.12
N GLU A 579 65.07 -91.54 -16.74
CA GLU A 579 63.76 -91.81 -16.11
C GLU A 579 63.68 -91.08 -14.75
N ASP A 580 64.74 -91.09 -13.94
CA ASP A 580 64.84 -90.37 -12.65
C ASP A 580 64.78 -88.84 -12.82
N HIS A 581 65.52 -88.28 -13.80
CA HIS A 581 65.46 -86.84 -14.08
C HIS A 581 64.09 -86.41 -14.64
N TYR A 582 63.41 -87.27 -15.41
CA TYR A 582 62.03 -86.98 -15.83
C TYR A 582 61.09 -86.93 -14.62
N LEU A 583 61.20 -87.90 -13.70
CA LEU A 583 60.37 -87.94 -12.48
C LEU A 583 60.56 -86.68 -11.62
N LEU A 584 61.80 -86.25 -11.40
CA LEU A 584 62.10 -85.01 -10.67
C LEU A 584 61.50 -83.76 -11.34
N LEU A 585 61.52 -83.67 -12.68
CA LEU A 585 60.89 -82.56 -13.41
C LEU A 585 59.36 -82.56 -13.30
N GLU A 586 58.74 -83.74 -13.23
CA GLU A 586 57.29 -83.88 -13.02
C GLU A 586 56.92 -83.49 -11.57
N GLU A 587 57.73 -83.88 -10.57
CA GLU A 587 57.57 -83.45 -9.17
C GLU A 587 57.76 -81.93 -8.99
N GLU A 588 58.76 -81.32 -9.62
CA GLU A 588 58.97 -79.86 -9.64
C GLU A 588 57.78 -79.14 -10.29
N LYS A 589 57.28 -79.66 -11.42
CA LYS A 589 56.09 -79.14 -12.10
C LYS A 589 54.83 -79.24 -11.22
N GLU A 590 54.62 -80.36 -10.52
CA GLU A 590 53.52 -80.49 -9.55
C GLU A 590 53.69 -79.57 -8.34
N ALA A 591 54.91 -79.27 -7.91
CA ALA A 591 55.18 -78.27 -6.87
C ALA A 591 54.84 -76.85 -7.35
N VAL A 592 55.23 -76.48 -8.58
CA VAL A 592 54.88 -75.18 -9.21
C VAL A 592 53.37 -75.04 -9.42
N HIS A 593 52.67 -76.08 -9.86
CA HIS A 593 51.21 -76.06 -9.96
C HIS A 593 50.55 -75.84 -8.59
N ARG A 594 51.00 -76.51 -7.53
CA ARG A 594 50.48 -76.29 -6.16
C ARG A 594 50.74 -74.87 -5.66
N ASP A 595 51.93 -74.31 -5.90
CA ASP A 595 52.23 -72.92 -5.53
C ASP A 595 51.32 -71.93 -6.25
N LEU A 596 51.07 -72.14 -7.55
CA LEU A 596 50.19 -71.31 -8.39
C LEU A 596 48.72 -71.40 -7.93
N ASP A 597 48.23 -72.61 -7.65
CA ASP A 597 46.93 -72.88 -7.04
C ASP A 597 46.73 -72.08 -5.74
N GLU A 598 47.76 -72.01 -4.88
CA GLU A 598 47.74 -71.23 -3.65
C GLU A 598 47.76 -69.71 -3.91
N LYS A 599 48.48 -69.24 -4.94
CA LYS A 599 48.42 -67.82 -5.33
C LYS A 599 47.06 -67.46 -5.89
N GLU A 600 46.45 -68.31 -6.71
CA GLU A 600 45.11 -68.07 -7.26
C GLU A 600 44.07 -68.00 -6.13
N LYS A 601 44.04 -68.98 -5.22
CA LYS A 601 43.19 -68.96 -4.01
C LYS A 601 43.38 -67.68 -3.18
N LYS A 602 44.62 -67.18 -3.06
CA LYS A 602 44.92 -65.93 -2.35
C LYS A 602 44.47 -64.68 -3.11
N VAL A 603 44.63 -64.63 -4.43
CA VAL A 603 44.08 -63.56 -5.29
C VAL A 603 42.56 -63.52 -5.19
N ASP A 604 41.92 -64.69 -5.16
CA ASP A 604 40.48 -64.83 -5.02
C ASP A 604 39.95 -64.36 -3.65
N SER A 605 40.70 -64.61 -2.57
CA SER A 605 40.43 -64.05 -1.24
C SER A 605 40.56 -62.53 -1.22
N LEU A 606 41.64 -61.98 -1.81
CA LEU A 606 41.86 -60.53 -1.88
C LEU A 606 40.80 -59.84 -2.77
N ASN A 607 40.35 -60.48 -3.86
CA ASN A 607 39.27 -59.97 -4.70
C ASN A 607 37.94 -59.88 -3.93
N LYS A 608 37.65 -60.85 -3.04
CA LYS A 608 36.47 -60.83 -2.15
C LYS A 608 36.57 -59.73 -1.10
N GLU A 609 37.74 -59.52 -0.52
CA GLU A 609 38.00 -58.42 0.42
C GLU A 609 37.84 -57.05 -0.25
N VAL A 610 38.43 -56.86 -1.44
CA VAL A 610 38.27 -55.65 -2.26
C VAL A 610 36.81 -55.42 -2.64
N ALA A 611 36.03 -56.48 -2.93
CA ALA A 611 34.60 -56.36 -3.21
C ALA A 611 33.78 -55.93 -1.98
N SER A 612 34.12 -56.43 -0.77
CA SER A 612 33.50 -55.98 0.49
C SER A 612 33.79 -54.50 0.74
N LEU A 613 35.06 -54.11 0.67
CA LEU A 613 35.48 -52.72 0.87
C LEU A 613 34.85 -51.75 -0.17
N GLN A 614 34.62 -52.22 -1.41
CA GLN A 614 33.89 -51.45 -2.41
C GLN A 614 32.37 -51.36 -2.16
N ALA A 615 31.77 -52.32 -1.44
CA ALA A 615 30.38 -52.25 -1.02
C ALA A 615 30.23 -51.31 0.20
N GLU A 616 31.10 -51.46 1.20
CA GLU A 616 31.17 -50.58 2.38
C GLU A 616 31.43 -49.13 1.99
N LEU A 617 32.34 -48.87 1.04
CA LEU A 617 32.60 -47.52 0.53
C LEU A 617 31.33 -46.90 -0.08
N LYS A 618 30.59 -47.64 -0.91
CA LYS A 618 29.33 -47.16 -1.51
C LYS A 618 28.23 -46.94 -0.48
N GLU A 619 28.17 -47.76 0.57
CA GLU A 619 27.27 -47.53 1.70
C GLU A 619 27.61 -46.19 2.39
N LYS A 620 28.89 -45.88 2.60
CA LYS A 620 29.30 -44.59 3.19
C LYS A 620 29.13 -43.41 2.24
N GLU A 621 29.28 -43.58 0.93
CA GLU A 621 28.92 -42.58 -0.06
C GLU A 621 27.40 -42.27 -0.01
N ASN A 622 26.55 -43.30 0.08
CA ASN A 622 25.10 -43.15 0.22
C ASN A 622 24.72 -42.47 1.55
N GLU A 623 25.29 -42.89 2.69
CA GLU A 623 25.09 -42.23 3.99
C GLU A 623 25.45 -40.74 3.93
N ILE A 624 26.51 -40.37 3.22
CA ILE A 624 26.94 -38.97 3.05
C ILE A 624 25.94 -38.20 2.18
N LEU A 625 25.42 -38.80 1.11
CA LEU A 625 24.39 -38.20 0.26
C LEU A 625 23.07 -37.99 1.02
N GLU A 626 22.61 -38.96 1.80
CA GLU A 626 21.42 -38.81 2.66
C GLU A 626 21.57 -37.67 3.68
N LYS A 627 22.73 -37.58 4.34
CA LYS A 627 23.05 -36.50 5.27
C LYS A 627 23.14 -35.14 4.58
N GLN A 628 23.59 -35.08 3.32
CA GLN A 628 23.56 -33.85 2.50
C GLN A 628 22.13 -33.46 2.11
N CYS A 629 21.28 -34.41 1.72
CA CYS A 629 19.87 -34.16 1.43
C CYS A 629 19.12 -33.61 2.65
N ALA A 630 19.23 -34.27 3.81
CA ALA A 630 18.62 -33.81 5.06
C ALA A 630 19.11 -32.41 5.48
N LEU A 631 20.39 -32.09 5.26
CA LEU A 631 20.94 -30.75 5.53
C LEU A 631 20.39 -29.70 4.56
N LEU A 632 20.17 -30.05 3.29
CA LEU A 632 19.52 -29.16 2.30
C LEU A 632 18.04 -28.93 2.64
N GLU A 633 17.31 -29.96 3.08
CA GLU A 633 15.92 -29.83 3.55
C GLU A 633 15.83 -28.91 4.77
N MET A 634 16.68 -29.12 5.79
CA MET A 634 16.78 -28.24 6.96
C MET A 634 17.13 -26.80 6.58
N LYS A 635 18.04 -26.59 5.62
CA LYS A 635 18.39 -25.25 5.11
C LYS A 635 17.22 -24.59 4.37
N ASN A 636 16.48 -25.34 3.56
CA ASN A 636 15.30 -24.83 2.86
C ASN A 636 14.18 -24.49 3.86
N GLY A 637 13.98 -25.31 4.89
CA GLY A 637 13.08 -25.04 6.01
C GLY A 637 13.47 -23.77 6.77
N TYR A 638 14.76 -23.58 7.05
CA TYR A 638 15.27 -22.34 7.66
C TYR A 638 14.96 -21.10 6.79
N ILE A 639 15.27 -21.13 5.49
CA ILE A 639 14.98 -20.01 4.57
C ILE A 639 13.48 -19.71 4.51
N LEU A 640 12.62 -20.73 4.53
CA LEU A 640 11.17 -20.55 4.56
C LEU A 640 10.70 -19.89 5.87
N MET A 641 11.29 -20.25 7.01
CA MET A 641 11.00 -19.63 8.30
C MET A 641 11.56 -18.22 8.41
N GLU A 642 12.77 -17.96 7.91
CA GLU A 642 13.39 -16.63 7.83
C GLU A 642 12.53 -15.66 7.00
N ASN A 643 12.01 -16.12 5.85
CA ASN A 643 11.09 -15.34 5.03
C ASN A 643 9.73 -15.11 5.71
N LYS A 644 9.21 -16.08 6.47
CA LYS A 644 8.00 -15.88 7.30
C LYS A 644 8.23 -14.86 8.42
N CYS A 645 9.40 -14.87 9.06
CA CYS A 645 9.76 -13.86 10.05
C CYS A 645 9.80 -12.46 9.42
N LYS A 646 10.46 -12.28 8.27
CA LYS A 646 10.51 -10.98 7.55
C LYS A 646 9.12 -10.47 7.13
N MET A 647 8.23 -11.37 6.70
CA MET A 647 6.83 -11.00 6.41
C MET A 647 6.08 -10.56 7.68
N MET A 648 6.33 -11.22 8.81
CA MET A 648 5.71 -10.86 10.09
C MET A 648 6.31 -9.58 10.71
N GLU A 649 7.61 -9.35 10.52
CA GLU A 649 8.28 -8.09 10.85
C GLU A 649 7.65 -6.94 10.05
N SER A 650 7.45 -7.11 8.73
CA SER A 650 6.77 -6.11 7.88
C SER A 650 5.35 -5.78 8.35
N THR A 651 4.56 -6.78 8.76
CA THR A 651 3.20 -6.52 9.28
C THR A 651 3.20 -5.91 10.68
N ILE A 652 4.17 -6.23 11.54
CA ILE A 652 4.38 -5.53 12.82
C ILE A 652 4.76 -4.06 12.58
N ASP A 653 5.58 -3.80 11.57
CA ASP A 653 5.99 -2.46 11.14
C ASP A 653 4.80 -1.64 10.62
N GLU A 654 3.92 -2.25 9.81
CA GLU A 654 2.67 -1.64 9.34
C GLU A 654 1.69 -1.37 10.48
N LEU A 655 1.47 -2.33 11.38
CA LEU A 655 0.64 -2.15 12.58
C LEU A 655 1.20 -1.06 13.50
N SER A 656 2.52 -0.94 13.60
CA SER A 656 3.18 0.13 14.36
C SER A 656 2.97 1.50 13.72
N LYS A 657 3.09 1.61 12.39
CA LYS A 657 2.75 2.84 11.62
C LYS A 657 1.29 3.22 11.85
N TRP A 658 0.34 2.29 11.71
CA TRP A 658 -1.08 2.51 12.02
C TRP A 658 -1.32 2.94 13.47
N LYS A 659 -0.63 2.35 14.45
CA LYS A 659 -0.72 2.76 15.86
C LYS A 659 -0.22 4.18 16.08
N THR A 660 0.88 4.60 15.45
CA THR A 660 1.37 6.00 15.54
C THR A 660 0.44 6.99 14.86
N ALA A 661 -0.19 6.62 13.73
CA ALA A 661 -1.20 7.44 13.06
C ALA A 661 -2.48 7.58 13.90
N MET A 662 -2.91 6.50 14.57
CA MET A 662 -4.03 6.52 15.52
C MET A 662 -3.75 7.45 16.70
N LEU A 663 -2.58 7.33 17.35
CA LEU A 663 -2.18 8.20 18.46
C LEU A 663 -2.13 9.68 18.04
N LYS A 664 -1.56 9.99 16.88
CA LYS A 664 -1.54 11.37 16.35
C LYS A 664 -2.94 11.91 16.06
N SER A 665 -3.86 11.08 15.57
CA SER A 665 -5.27 11.45 15.38
C SER A 665 -5.99 11.68 16.72
N GLU A 666 -5.63 10.92 17.77
CA GLU A 666 -6.14 11.11 19.13
C GLU A 666 -5.61 12.40 19.77
N GLU A 667 -4.32 12.71 19.59
CA GLU A 667 -3.70 13.99 19.99
C GLU A 667 -4.35 15.19 19.28
N GLU A 668 -4.58 15.09 17.96
CA GLU A 668 -5.29 16.12 17.18
C GLU A 668 -6.74 16.31 17.62
N LEU A 669 -7.44 15.20 17.95
CA LEU A 669 -8.80 15.24 18.47
C LEU A 669 -8.86 15.84 19.88
N GLU A 670 -7.90 15.53 20.76
CA GLU A 670 -7.84 16.11 22.10
C GLU A 670 -7.50 17.61 22.03
N ALA A 671 -6.55 18.02 21.19
CA ALA A 671 -6.27 19.43 20.93
C ALA A 671 -7.50 20.19 20.39
N MET A 672 -8.33 19.53 19.56
CA MET A 672 -9.61 20.07 19.10
C MET A 672 -10.63 20.22 20.25
N LYS A 673 -10.80 19.19 21.11
CA LYS A 673 -11.64 19.30 22.33
C LYS A 673 -11.20 20.45 23.22
N ASP A 674 -9.89 20.58 23.43
CA ASP A 674 -9.28 21.59 24.29
C ASP A 674 -9.45 23.00 23.71
N SER A 675 -9.42 23.15 22.37
CA SER A 675 -9.79 24.38 21.66
C SER A 675 -11.28 24.72 21.85
N HIS A 676 -12.18 23.76 21.63
CA HIS A 676 -13.62 23.94 21.86
C HIS A 676 -13.94 24.27 23.33
N LEU A 677 -13.20 23.70 24.30
CA LEU A 677 -13.37 24.00 25.73
C LEU A 677 -12.97 25.45 26.05
N LYS A 678 -11.90 25.96 25.41
CA LYS A 678 -11.48 27.37 25.51
C LYS A 678 -12.51 28.29 24.85
N GLU A 679 -13.09 27.91 23.71
CA GLU A 679 -14.16 28.68 23.06
C GLU A 679 -15.45 28.69 23.89
N ILE A 680 -15.90 27.55 24.43
CA ILE A 680 -17.05 27.45 25.32
C ILE A 680 -16.87 28.35 26.56
N ASN A 681 -15.68 28.37 27.17
CA ASN A 681 -15.39 29.27 28.27
C ASN A 681 -15.39 30.75 27.85
N ASN A 682 -14.86 31.09 26.67
CA ASN A 682 -14.93 32.45 26.12
C ASN A 682 -16.38 32.89 25.83
N LEU A 683 -17.22 32.01 25.29
CA LEU A 683 -18.65 32.27 25.06
C LEU A 683 -19.42 32.41 26.39
N LYS A 684 -19.12 31.56 27.38
CA LYS A 684 -19.68 31.64 28.74
C LYS A 684 -19.30 32.95 29.44
N ASN A 685 -18.06 33.42 29.27
CA ASN A 685 -17.60 34.71 29.80
C ASN A 685 -18.26 35.89 29.07
N LYS A 686 -18.40 35.84 27.74
CA LYS A 686 -19.16 36.84 26.96
C LYS A 686 -20.63 36.90 27.42
N LEU A 687 -21.28 35.75 27.58
CA LEU A 687 -22.67 35.65 28.06
C LEU A 687 -22.83 36.20 29.49
N LYS A 688 -21.88 35.90 30.38
CA LYS A 688 -21.85 36.47 31.74
C LYS A 688 -21.75 38.00 31.70
N LYS A 689 -20.83 38.56 30.90
CA LYS A 689 -20.65 40.01 30.74
C LYS A 689 -21.90 40.69 30.16
N VAL A 690 -22.51 40.12 29.11
CA VAL A 690 -23.77 40.64 28.53
C VAL A 690 -24.92 40.56 29.53
N LYS A 691 -24.97 39.52 30.38
CA LYS A 691 -25.95 39.45 31.46
C LYS A 691 -25.70 40.54 32.51
N GLU A 692 -24.47 40.74 32.94
CA GLU A 692 -24.10 41.79 33.92
C GLU A 692 -24.41 43.20 33.39
N GLU A 693 -24.19 43.44 32.09
CA GLU A 693 -24.58 44.68 31.40
C GLU A 693 -26.11 44.88 31.37
N ARG A 694 -26.88 43.82 31.04
CA ARG A 694 -28.35 43.86 31.04
C ARG A 694 -28.94 44.02 32.45
N ASP A 695 -28.38 43.34 33.45
CA ASP A 695 -28.80 43.46 34.85
C ASP A 695 -28.50 44.88 35.40
N ALA A 696 -27.39 45.49 34.98
CA ALA A 696 -27.08 46.90 35.27
C ALA A 696 -28.07 47.87 34.60
N GLU A 697 -28.35 47.70 33.30
CA GLU A 697 -29.31 48.52 32.55
C GLU A 697 -30.74 48.41 33.14
N VAL A 698 -31.18 47.21 33.51
CA VAL A 698 -32.45 46.98 34.21
C VAL A 698 -32.49 47.70 35.56
N ASN A 699 -31.38 47.74 36.31
CA ASN A 699 -31.32 48.45 37.58
C ASN A 699 -31.27 49.97 37.38
N GLU A 700 -30.59 50.49 36.35
CA GLU A 700 -30.66 51.91 36.01
C GLU A 700 -32.09 52.32 35.62
N LEU A 701 -32.76 51.52 34.76
CA LEU A 701 -34.16 51.74 34.39
C LEU A 701 -35.10 51.73 35.59
N LYS A 702 -34.92 50.81 36.56
CA LYS A 702 -35.66 50.85 37.84
C LYS A 702 -35.43 52.16 38.59
N THR A 703 -34.18 52.56 38.83
CA THR A 703 -33.92 53.84 39.54
C THR A 703 -34.47 55.04 38.78
N SER A 704 -34.56 54.98 37.44
CA SER A 704 -35.16 56.02 36.61
C SER A 704 -36.69 56.07 36.77
N LEU A 705 -37.32 54.89 36.83
CA LEU A 705 -38.74 54.71 37.11
C LEU A 705 -39.10 55.16 38.54
N ASP A 706 -38.29 54.81 39.55
CA ASP A 706 -38.46 55.28 40.93
C ASP A 706 -38.33 56.81 41.04
N ARG A 707 -37.36 57.39 40.31
CA ARG A 707 -37.21 58.86 40.15
C ARG A 707 -38.42 59.48 39.43
N ALA A 708 -39.08 58.76 38.53
CA ALA A 708 -40.29 59.23 37.85
C ALA A 708 -41.52 59.16 38.77
N PHE A 709 -41.73 58.06 39.49
CA PHE A 709 -42.79 57.94 40.49
C PHE A 709 -42.67 59.00 41.57
N LYS A 710 -41.48 59.21 42.15
CA LYS A 710 -41.28 60.27 43.15
C LYS A 710 -41.61 61.67 42.62
N ARG A 711 -41.33 61.97 41.35
CA ARG A 711 -41.75 63.24 40.71
C ARG A 711 -43.26 63.35 40.55
N ILE A 712 -43.94 62.24 40.26
CA ILE A 712 -45.41 62.19 40.21
C ILE A 712 -45.98 62.44 41.62
N ASP A 713 -45.43 61.81 42.65
CA ASP A 713 -45.82 62.01 44.05
C ASP A 713 -45.60 63.47 44.50
N ASP A 714 -44.43 64.06 44.19
CA ASP A 714 -44.12 65.47 44.45
C ASP A 714 -45.12 66.43 43.76
N VAL A 715 -45.57 66.09 42.54
CA VAL A 715 -46.57 66.87 41.79
C VAL A 715 -47.98 66.67 42.35
N CYS A 716 -48.36 65.45 42.71
CA CYS A 716 -49.63 65.14 43.36
C CYS A 716 -49.73 65.84 44.72
N LEU A 717 -48.68 65.84 45.53
CA LEU A 717 -48.63 66.54 46.81
C LEU A 717 -48.76 68.06 46.63
N LYS A 718 -48.05 68.65 45.67
CA LYS A 718 -48.20 70.08 45.31
C LYS A 718 -49.61 70.41 44.82
N LYS A 719 -50.23 69.53 44.02
CA LYS A 719 -51.61 69.69 43.57
C LYS A 719 -52.57 69.70 44.76
N VAL A 720 -52.46 68.73 45.67
CA VAL A 720 -53.31 68.66 46.88
C VAL A 720 -53.13 69.89 47.76
N LEU A 721 -51.88 70.36 47.97
CA LEU A 721 -51.62 71.58 48.71
C LEU A 721 -52.32 72.79 48.06
N MET A 722 -52.12 73.03 46.76
CA MET A 722 -52.81 74.11 46.04
C MET A 722 -54.35 73.98 46.10
N GLU A 723 -54.89 72.76 45.95
CA GLU A 723 -56.34 72.53 46.08
C GLU A 723 -56.85 72.85 47.50
N THR A 724 -56.07 72.56 48.55
CA THR A 724 -56.42 72.97 49.93
C THR A 724 -56.31 74.48 50.16
N GLU A 725 -55.31 75.16 49.57
CA GLU A 725 -55.18 76.63 49.63
C GLU A 725 -56.33 77.34 48.89
N PHE A 726 -56.66 76.89 47.68
CA PHE A 726 -57.83 77.38 46.93
C PHE A 726 -59.13 77.13 47.70
N LYS A 727 -59.30 75.95 48.31
CA LYS A 727 -60.47 75.62 49.14
C LYS A 727 -60.58 76.55 50.35
N GLN A 728 -59.50 76.76 51.10
CA GLN A 728 -59.46 77.72 52.21
C GLN A 728 -59.79 79.14 51.75
N LYS A 729 -59.30 79.57 50.58
CA LYS A 729 -59.57 80.91 50.04
C LYS A 729 -61.04 81.07 49.61
N VAL A 730 -61.63 80.05 48.98
CA VAL A 730 -63.06 80.02 48.63
C VAL A 730 -63.94 80.05 49.88
N ASP A 731 -63.62 79.24 50.90
CA ASP A 731 -64.42 79.19 52.13
C ASP A 731 -64.30 80.49 52.94
N SER A 732 -63.12 81.15 52.90
CA SER A 732 -62.94 82.49 53.46
C SER A 732 -63.82 83.53 52.75
N LEU A 733 -63.82 83.54 51.41
CA LEU A 733 -64.65 84.46 50.61
C LEU A 733 -66.15 84.18 50.81
N GLN A 734 -66.56 82.90 50.96
CA GLN A 734 -67.95 82.57 51.30
C GLN A 734 -68.33 83.07 52.70
N LYS A 735 -67.43 82.98 53.69
CA LYS A 735 -67.68 83.51 55.03
C LYS A 735 -67.79 85.03 55.03
N GLU A 736 -66.90 85.71 54.31
CA GLU A 736 -66.93 87.17 54.10
C GLU A 736 -68.24 87.62 53.45
N LYS A 737 -68.65 86.99 52.35
CA LYS A 737 -69.92 87.31 51.66
C LYS A 737 -71.16 86.99 52.50
N ARG A 738 -71.13 85.97 53.37
CA ARG A 738 -72.21 85.72 54.35
C ARG A 738 -72.30 86.85 55.38
N LEU A 739 -71.17 87.30 55.94
CA LEU A 739 -71.13 88.39 56.90
C LEU A 739 -71.58 89.73 56.29
N GLU A 740 -71.24 90.01 55.04
CA GLU A 740 -71.71 91.20 54.31
C GLU A 740 -73.22 91.17 54.10
N VAL A 741 -73.80 90.02 53.71
CA VAL A 741 -75.26 89.84 53.59
C VAL A 741 -75.94 89.95 54.96
N GLU A 742 -75.36 89.38 56.01
CA GLU A 742 -75.89 89.45 57.38
C GLU A 742 -75.90 90.90 57.90
N GLN A 743 -74.82 91.66 57.67
CA GLN A 743 -74.77 93.10 57.97
C GLN A 743 -75.81 93.90 57.17
N GLU A 744 -76.07 93.55 55.91
CA GLU A 744 -77.07 94.22 55.08
C GLU A 744 -78.51 93.87 55.51
N VAL A 745 -78.76 92.64 55.99
CA VAL A 745 -80.02 92.26 56.64
C VAL A 745 -80.22 93.04 57.94
N ILE A 746 -79.17 93.18 58.78
CA ILE A 746 -79.24 94.00 60.01
C ILE A 746 -79.56 95.47 59.69
N LYS A 747 -78.91 96.06 58.65
CA LYS A 747 -79.24 97.41 58.18
C LYS A 747 -80.69 97.54 57.72
N ARG A 748 -81.22 96.55 57.00
CA ARG A 748 -82.63 96.54 56.56
C ARG A 748 -83.60 96.49 57.74
N ILE A 749 -83.37 95.59 58.71
CA ILE A 749 -84.18 95.50 59.93
C ILE A 749 -84.15 96.82 60.73
N GLU A 750 -83.01 97.50 60.77
CA GLU A 750 -82.85 98.80 61.44
C GLU A 750 -83.58 99.94 60.71
N VAL A 751 -83.64 99.91 59.37
CA VAL A 751 -84.43 100.85 58.55
C VAL A 751 -85.93 100.55 58.67
N GLU A 752 -86.33 99.29 58.66
CA GLU A 752 -87.70 98.84 58.86
C GLU A 752 -88.22 99.23 60.26
N ARG A 753 -87.40 99.10 61.32
CA ARG A 753 -87.77 99.57 62.66
C ARG A 753 -88.04 101.08 62.68
N LYS A 754 -87.16 101.90 62.09
CA LYS A 754 -87.34 103.36 62.01
C LYS A 754 -88.56 103.76 61.19
N LEU A 755 -88.92 102.96 60.19
CA LEU A 755 -90.14 103.14 59.43
C LEU A 755 -91.39 102.82 60.29
N VAL A 756 -91.35 101.76 61.10
CA VAL A 756 -92.41 101.44 62.08
C VAL A 756 -92.54 102.54 63.14
N GLU A 757 -91.44 102.98 63.77
CA GLU A 757 -91.42 104.08 64.74
C GLU A 757 -92.02 105.38 64.16
N SER A 758 -91.76 105.65 62.87
CA SER A 758 -92.36 106.78 62.14
C SER A 758 -93.87 106.61 61.89
N TYR A 759 -94.33 105.39 61.56
CA TYR A 759 -95.77 105.10 61.42
C TYR A 759 -96.51 105.14 62.76
N GLU A 760 -95.91 104.67 63.85
CA GLU A 760 -96.45 104.78 65.21
C GLU A 760 -96.57 106.24 65.63
N SER A 761 -95.52 107.04 65.39
CA SER A 761 -95.52 108.49 65.60
C SER A 761 -96.62 109.20 64.79
N GLN A 762 -96.85 108.79 63.54
CA GLN A 762 -97.94 109.30 62.72
C GLN A 762 -99.32 108.85 63.24
N GLY A 763 -99.42 107.66 63.82
CA GLY A 763 -100.61 107.15 64.51
C GLY A 763 -100.96 107.98 65.76
N GLU A 764 -99.97 108.32 66.59
CA GLU A 764 -100.16 109.25 67.72
C GLU A 764 -100.65 110.63 67.25
N LEU A 765 -100.03 111.19 66.21
CA LEU A 765 -100.44 112.49 65.67
C LEU A 765 -101.87 112.49 65.12
N ARG A 766 -102.31 111.39 64.49
CA ARG A 766 -103.72 111.19 64.10
C ARG A 766 -104.63 111.15 65.32
N LYS A 767 -104.27 110.36 66.35
CA LYS A 767 -105.06 110.28 67.60
C LYS A 767 -105.22 111.64 68.28
N ARG A 768 -104.14 112.43 68.37
CA ARG A 768 -104.18 113.79 68.92
C ARG A 768 -105.04 114.74 68.06
N LEU A 769 -105.02 114.59 66.74
CA LEU A 769 -105.88 115.37 65.84
C LEU A 769 -107.36 114.99 66.01
N ASP A 770 -107.69 113.71 66.14
CA ASP A 770 -109.06 113.25 66.41
C ASP A 770 -109.57 113.73 67.78
N GLU A 771 -108.72 113.70 68.81
CA GLU A 771 -109.01 114.26 70.15
C GLU A 771 -109.26 115.78 70.11
N GLU A 772 -108.52 116.55 69.32
CA GLU A 772 -108.75 117.99 69.16
C GLU A 772 -110.01 118.27 68.32
N MET A 773 -110.28 117.43 67.32
CA MET A 773 -111.52 117.47 66.53
C MET A 773 -112.77 117.09 67.33
N THR A 774 -112.66 116.37 68.45
CA THR A 774 -113.78 116.22 69.40
C THR A 774 -113.97 117.48 70.24
N LYS A 775 -112.91 118.03 70.86
CA LYS A 775 -112.99 119.27 71.66
C LYS A 775 -113.58 120.44 70.86
N SER A 776 -113.20 120.56 69.59
CA SER A 776 -113.72 121.60 68.68
C SER A 776 -115.24 121.50 68.48
N LYS A 777 -115.81 120.29 68.46
CA LYS A 777 -117.27 120.07 68.38
C LYS A 777 -117.97 120.41 69.70
N ASP A 778 -117.34 120.09 70.83
CA ASP A 778 -117.88 120.41 72.16
C ASP A 778 -117.92 121.94 72.42
N VAL A 779 -117.00 122.69 71.80
CA VAL A 779 -117.05 124.16 71.76
C VAL A 779 -118.15 124.67 70.80
N GLU A 780 -118.36 124.01 69.66
CA GLU A 780 -119.40 124.38 68.69
C GLU A 780 -120.83 124.16 69.23
N THR A 781 -121.06 123.12 70.04
CA THR A 781 -122.35 122.90 70.72
C THR A 781 -122.60 123.95 71.80
N ALA A 782 -121.61 124.22 72.67
CA ALA A 782 -121.73 125.27 73.69
C ALA A 782 -122.02 126.67 73.10
N GLN A 783 -121.50 126.98 71.91
CA GLN A 783 -121.83 128.22 71.19
C GLN A 783 -123.25 128.27 70.61
N LYS A 784 -123.87 127.12 70.31
CA LYS A 784 -125.27 127.04 69.86
C LYS A 784 -126.25 127.23 71.02
N ASP A 785 -125.96 126.61 72.16
CA ASP A 785 -126.82 126.70 73.35
C ASP A 785 -126.90 128.15 73.86
N MET A 786 -125.74 128.83 73.98
CA MET A 786 -125.67 130.25 74.36
C MET A 786 -126.28 131.20 73.30
N ARG A 787 -126.38 130.78 72.03
CA ARG A 787 -127.14 131.52 71.00
C ARG A 787 -128.65 131.43 71.25
N ALA A 788 -129.17 130.24 71.54
CA ALA A 788 -130.59 130.02 71.78
C ALA A 788 -131.10 130.80 73.01
N GLU A 789 -130.30 130.87 74.08
CA GLU A 789 -130.60 131.67 75.27
C GLU A 789 -130.69 133.18 74.96
N LEU A 790 -129.77 133.69 74.13
CA LEU A 790 -129.80 135.09 73.67
C LEU A 790 -131.01 135.39 72.75
N GLU A 791 -131.35 134.48 71.84
CA GLU A 791 -132.51 134.62 70.94
C GLU A 791 -133.83 134.63 71.74
N GLN A 792 -133.95 133.80 72.78
CA GLN A 792 -135.09 133.84 73.71
C GLN A 792 -135.19 135.19 74.43
N ARG A 793 -134.06 135.75 74.89
CA ARG A 793 -134.02 137.03 75.60
C ARG A 793 -134.37 138.23 74.71
N VAL A 794 -134.13 138.15 73.39
CA VAL A 794 -134.55 139.18 72.43
C VAL A 794 -136.07 139.20 72.26
N MET A 795 -136.74 138.04 72.20
CA MET A 795 -138.20 137.98 72.06
C MET A 795 -138.95 138.67 73.22
N GLU A 796 -138.51 138.46 74.47
CA GLU A 796 -139.09 139.12 75.65
C GLU A 796 -139.01 140.66 75.56
N LEU A 797 -137.87 141.18 75.08
CA LEU A 797 -137.65 142.61 74.90
C LEU A 797 -138.45 143.19 73.73
N GLU A 798 -138.69 142.41 72.68
CA GLU A 798 -139.58 142.81 71.58
C GLU A 798 -141.04 142.92 72.02
N GLU A 799 -141.56 142.00 72.82
CA GLU A 799 -142.95 142.08 73.32
C GLU A 799 -143.15 143.31 74.22
N SER A 800 -142.17 143.60 75.10
CA SER A 800 -142.16 144.81 75.93
C SER A 800 -142.19 146.09 75.09
N ASN A 801 -141.42 146.15 73.99
CA ASN A 801 -141.44 147.27 73.05
C ASN A 801 -142.76 147.38 72.27
N LYS A 802 -143.36 146.25 71.87
CA LYS A 802 -144.68 146.23 71.18
C LYS A 802 -145.79 146.79 72.07
N GLU A 803 -145.72 146.59 73.39
CA GLU A 803 -146.64 147.17 74.39
C GLU A 803 -146.49 148.71 74.48
N LEU A 804 -145.25 149.21 74.55
CA LEU A 804 -144.94 150.66 74.59
C LEU A 804 -145.33 151.37 73.28
N LEU A 805 -145.09 150.75 72.13
CA LEU A 805 -145.41 151.31 70.82
C LEU A 805 -146.91 151.57 70.62
N ARG A 806 -147.81 150.80 71.25
CA ARG A 806 -149.26 151.07 71.22
C ARG A 806 -149.65 152.35 71.99
N LYS A 807 -148.85 152.77 72.99
CA LYS A 807 -149.13 153.97 73.80
C LYS A 807 -148.53 155.26 73.22
N LEU A 808 -147.54 155.16 72.34
CA LEU A 808 -146.89 156.32 71.70
C LEU A 808 -147.46 156.71 70.32
N LYS A 809 -148.11 155.79 69.59
CA LYS A 809 -148.53 156.03 68.19
C LYS A 809 -149.83 156.85 68.02
N ALA A 810 -150.15 157.72 68.98
CA ALA A 810 -151.36 158.55 69.00
C ALA A 810 -151.16 160.00 68.52
N LEU A 811 -149.92 160.45 68.29
CA LEU A 811 -149.60 161.82 67.85
C LEU A 811 -148.48 161.86 66.79
N ARG A 812 -148.81 162.35 65.59
CA ARG A 812 -147.93 162.56 64.41
C ARG A 812 -147.28 161.29 63.82
N GLY A 813 -146.81 161.28 62.57
CA GLY A 813 -147.05 162.26 61.49
C GLY A 813 -145.93 162.36 60.45
N SER A 814 -146.04 161.60 59.35
CA SER A 814 -145.35 161.73 58.04
C SER A 814 -143.88 161.27 57.85
N GLN A 815 -143.73 160.38 56.84
CA GLN A 815 -142.82 160.43 55.67
C GLN A 815 -141.28 160.16 55.69
N HIS A 816 -140.91 159.23 54.79
CA HIS A 816 -139.81 159.21 53.79
C HIS A 816 -138.33 158.85 54.10
N LEU A 817 -137.78 157.95 53.25
CA LEU A 817 -136.39 157.85 52.72
C LEU A 817 -135.26 157.57 53.76
N SER A 818 -134.05 157.10 53.41
CA SER A 818 -133.52 156.48 52.17
C SER A 818 -132.24 155.66 52.47
N ASP A 819 -131.76 155.02 51.41
CA ASP A 819 -130.50 154.34 51.17
C ASP A 819 -129.21 155.08 51.62
N ILE A 820 -128.15 154.28 51.80
CA ILE A 820 -126.71 154.50 51.49
C ILE A 820 -126.09 153.09 51.58
N GLU A 821 -125.57 152.44 50.52
CA GLU A 821 -124.32 152.70 49.78
C GLU A 821 -123.04 152.64 50.67
N SER A 822 -121.85 152.22 50.25
CA SER A 822 -121.31 151.76 48.96
C SER A 822 -120.01 150.91 49.18
N PRO A 823 -119.41 150.23 48.17
CA PRO A 823 -118.86 148.88 48.39
C PRO A 823 -117.35 148.56 48.00
N PRO A 824 -116.95 147.80 46.94
CA PRO A 824 -116.54 146.38 47.15
C PRO A 824 -115.06 145.90 46.86
N PRO A 825 -114.64 145.26 45.72
CA PRO A 825 -114.08 143.88 45.76
C PRO A 825 -112.82 143.65 44.87
N PHE A 826 -112.73 142.45 44.26
CA PHE A 826 -111.78 141.88 43.25
C PHE A 826 -110.62 141.05 43.85
N ALA A 827 -110.15 139.94 43.24
CA ALA A 827 -110.57 139.23 42.02
C ALA A 827 -110.39 137.69 42.14
N ARG A 828 -110.72 136.93 41.08
CA ARG A 828 -110.54 135.47 40.95
C ARG A 828 -109.62 135.09 39.77
N GLN A 829 -109.01 133.90 39.89
CA GLN A 829 -108.78 132.88 38.84
C GLN A 829 -107.61 132.95 37.81
N ARG A 830 -106.95 131.76 37.67
CA ARG A 830 -106.51 131.02 36.44
C ARG A 830 -105.02 130.98 35.98
N SER A 831 -104.57 129.73 35.80
CA SER A 831 -103.68 129.11 34.76
C SER A 831 -102.15 129.33 34.67
N ASN A 832 -101.47 128.19 34.43
CA ASN A 832 -100.16 127.82 33.83
C ASN A 832 -99.50 128.79 32.80
N PRO A 833 -98.22 128.62 32.32
CA PRO A 833 -97.20 127.54 32.52
C PRO A 833 -95.70 128.00 32.72
N THR A 834 -94.74 127.04 32.62
CA THR A 834 -93.36 127.09 32.01
C THR A 834 -92.09 127.72 32.69
N SER A 835 -91.03 126.87 32.78
CA SER A 835 -89.57 127.02 32.41
C SER A 835 -88.55 127.97 33.10
N ASP A 836 -87.40 127.34 33.49
CA ASP A 836 -85.96 127.72 33.27
C ASP A 836 -85.32 128.95 34.00
N TYR A 837 -83.98 129.10 34.20
CA TYR A 837 -82.75 128.39 33.73
C TYR A 837 -81.52 128.51 34.70
N THR A 838 -80.33 128.02 34.28
CA THR A 838 -78.91 128.16 34.77
C THR A 838 -78.36 127.04 35.69
N SER A 839 -77.23 126.35 35.42
CA SER A 839 -76.23 126.38 34.30
C SER A 839 -75.57 124.99 34.07
N ASP A 840 -74.91 124.82 32.91
CA ASP A 840 -74.12 123.63 32.45
C ASP A 840 -72.59 124.02 32.28
N PRO A 841 -71.61 123.30 31.65
CA PRO A 841 -71.70 122.39 30.48
C PRO A 841 -70.79 121.12 30.38
N ASP A 842 -71.03 120.34 29.31
CA ASP A 842 -70.14 119.43 28.54
C ASP A 842 -69.68 118.08 29.13
N GLN A 843 -69.47 116.95 28.42
CA GLN A 843 -69.77 116.29 27.11
C GLN A 843 -68.80 115.04 27.08
N HIS A 844 -68.85 113.95 26.29
CA HIS A 844 -69.49 113.52 25.02
C HIS A 844 -69.71 111.97 25.04
N GLU A 845 -70.77 111.47 24.36
CA GLU A 845 -70.81 110.25 23.49
C GLU A 845 -70.65 108.80 24.04
N LEU A 846 -71.19 107.72 23.42
CA LEU A 846 -72.06 107.53 22.23
C LEU A 846 -72.88 106.19 22.33
N LYS A 847 -74.07 106.12 21.66
CA LYS A 847 -74.92 104.95 21.22
C LYS A 847 -74.72 103.56 21.90
N GLY A 848 -75.76 102.82 22.34
CA GLY A 848 -77.12 102.62 21.77
C GLY A 848 -77.27 101.15 21.29
N SER A 849 -78.42 100.48 21.26
CA SER A 849 -79.83 100.87 21.48
C SER A 849 -80.70 99.64 21.84
N ASN A 850 -81.88 99.86 22.45
CA ASN A 850 -83.14 99.05 22.56
C ASN A 850 -83.14 97.52 22.30
N GLY A 851 -83.93 96.67 22.96
CA GLY A 851 -84.99 96.82 23.97
C GLY A 851 -85.95 95.61 23.87
N ASN A 852 -86.23 94.84 24.94
CA ASN A 852 -87.35 95.00 25.90
C ASN A 852 -88.48 93.95 25.70
N LEU A 853 -89.13 93.55 26.80
CA LEU A 853 -90.51 93.00 26.93
C LEU A 853 -90.85 91.52 26.58
N ASN A 854 -90.65 90.64 27.59
CA ASN A 854 -91.65 89.76 28.21
C ASN A 854 -92.56 88.75 27.42
N HIS A 855 -92.26 87.46 27.65
CA HIS A 855 -93.13 86.43 28.30
C HIS A 855 -93.90 85.35 27.51
N TRP A 856 -93.95 84.15 28.14
CA TRP A 856 -94.72 82.91 27.87
C TRP A 856 -94.28 81.91 26.76
N PHE A 857 -94.76 80.67 26.97
CA PHE A 857 -94.33 79.33 26.48
C PHE A 857 -95.20 78.82 25.28
N PRO A 858 -95.04 77.59 24.69
CA PRO A 858 -94.13 76.44 24.98
C PRO A 858 -93.51 75.71 23.73
N VAL A 859 -92.87 74.54 23.97
CA VAL A 859 -92.64 73.35 23.07
C VAL A 859 -91.42 73.30 22.10
N CYS A 860 -90.61 72.24 22.30
CA CYS A 860 -89.67 71.49 21.42
C CYS A 860 -88.72 72.17 20.40
N GLY A 861 -87.48 71.66 20.37
CA GLY A 861 -86.53 71.78 19.25
C GLY A 861 -85.06 71.65 19.68
N ARG A 862 -84.44 70.48 19.53
CA ARG A 862 -82.99 70.28 19.83
C ARG A 862 -82.14 70.39 18.57
N SER A 863 -80.95 70.98 18.69
CA SER A 863 -79.82 70.71 17.79
C SER A 863 -78.47 70.88 18.52
N ASN A 864 -77.64 69.84 18.42
CA ASN A 864 -76.16 69.77 18.41
C ASN A 864 -75.29 70.60 19.38
N ASN A 865 -74.13 70.12 19.87
CA ASN A 865 -73.58 68.76 20.02
C ASN A 865 -72.31 68.84 20.89
N ASN A 866 -72.03 67.82 21.71
CA ASN A 866 -70.75 67.08 21.74
C ASN A 866 -70.67 66.09 22.92
N CYS A 867 -69.91 65.00 22.72
CA CYS A 867 -69.38 64.07 23.73
C CYS A 867 -70.38 63.26 24.60
N SER A 868 -70.90 62.17 24.03
CA SER A 868 -71.26 60.93 24.76
C SER A 868 -71.19 59.73 23.76
N PRO A 869 -71.48 58.45 24.10
CA PRO A 869 -70.42 57.44 24.12
C PRO A 869 -70.65 56.16 23.27
N ASP A 870 -69.69 55.24 23.40
CA ASP A 870 -69.62 53.83 22.99
C ASP A 870 -70.94 53.07 22.74
N LEU A 871 -71.03 52.37 21.58
CA LEU A 871 -71.23 50.91 21.47
C LEU A 871 -71.55 50.46 20.02
N GLY A 872 -70.92 49.36 19.58
CA GLY A 872 -71.64 48.29 18.85
C GLY A 872 -71.68 48.27 17.31
N ILE A 873 -70.92 47.32 16.75
CA ILE A 873 -71.22 46.40 15.63
C ILE A 873 -71.59 46.87 14.19
N GLU A 874 -71.22 45.98 13.25
CA GLU A 874 -71.87 45.66 11.96
C GLU A 874 -71.75 46.58 10.72
N SER A 875 -70.84 46.14 9.83
CA SER A 875 -71.18 45.68 8.46
C SER A 875 -71.19 46.65 7.26
N ASP A 876 -71.25 46.01 6.09
CA ASP A 876 -71.45 46.45 4.71
C ASP A 876 -70.38 47.29 3.98
N GLN A 877 -69.77 46.58 3.01
CA GLN A 877 -68.98 47.08 1.89
C GLN A 877 -69.90 47.75 0.85
N GLY A 878 -69.50 48.86 0.19
CA GLY A 878 -70.35 49.41 -0.87
C GLY A 878 -69.86 50.58 -1.71
N ARG A 879 -69.08 50.29 -2.79
CA ARG A 879 -68.81 51.18 -3.95
C ARG A 879 -67.95 52.42 -3.61
N LEU A 880 -67.21 53.10 -4.49
CA LEU A 880 -67.07 53.21 -5.96
C LEU A 880 -65.53 53.25 -6.28
N SER A 881 -64.95 53.13 -7.49
CA SER A 881 -65.32 52.67 -8.84
C SER A 881 -64.04 52.62 -9.73
N SER A 882 -64.16 52.36 -11.04
CA SER A 882 -63.11 52.33 -12.08
C SER A 882 -62.26 51.05 -12.11
N LEU A 883 -62.51 50.06 -12.97
CA LEU A 883 -62.45 50.00 -14.45
C LEU A 883 -61.02 49.86 -15.01
N ASP A 884 -60.66 48.60 -15.31
CA ASP A 884 -59.85 48.19 -16.46
C ASP A 884 -60.36 46.81 -16.96
N PRO A 885 -60.21 46.44 -18.25
CA PRO A 885 -60.82 45.25 -18.85
C PRO A 885 -60.00 43.94 -18.68
N PRO A 886 -60.58 42.75 -18.95
CA PRO A 886 -60.20 41.53 -18.25
C PRO A 886 -59.11 40.66 -18.91
N ILE A 887 -58.17 40.17 -18.11
CA ILE A 887 -57.32 39.01 -18.43
C ILE A 887 -57.21 38.10 -17.20
N GLY A 888 -57.61 36.82 -17.35
CA GLY A 888 -57.45 35.79 -16.34
C GLY A 888 -58.63 35.64 -15.37
N SER A 889 -59.16 34.42 -15.26
CA SER A 889 -60.06 34.05 -14.16
C SER A 889 -59.31 34.12 -12.82
N PRO A 890 -59.99 34.37 -11.68
CA PRO A 890 -59.35 34.34 -10.37
C PRO A 890 -58.68 32.98 -10.12
N LYS A 891 -57.35 32.98 -10.02
CA LYS A 891 -56.59 31.82 -9.55
C LYS A 891 -57.15 31.41 -8.18
N THR A 892 -57.47 30.13 -8.01
CA THR A 892 -58.03 29.67 -6.74
C THR A 892 -56.99 29.82 -5.62
N TYR A 893 -57.42 29.79 -4.36
CA TYR A 893 -56.49 29.90 -3.23
C TYR A 893 -55.36 28.85 -3.32
N GLY A 894 -55.71 27.62 -3.72
CA GLY A 894 -54.76 26.54 -3.95
C GLY A 894 -53.85 26.71 -5.18
N ASP A 895 -54.18 27.60 -6.13
CA ASP A 895 -53.27 27.97 -7.22
C ASP A 895 -52.28 29.05 -6.78
N MET A 896 -52.73 30.02 -5.97
CA MET A 896 -51.83 31.00 -5.34
C MET A 896 -50.85 30.33 -4.37
N GLU A 897 -51.28 29.32 -3.59
CA GLU A 897 -50.38 28.52 -2.75
C GLU A 897 -49.35 27.72 -3.56
N ARG A 898 -49.74 27.14 -4.71
CA ARG A 898 -48.79 26.49 -5.64
C ARG A 898 -47.78 27.50 -6.20
N GLU A 899 -48.21 28.70 -6.54
CA GLU A 899 -47.37 29.74 -7.11
C GLU A 899 -46.40 30.34 -6.07
N ILE A 900 -46.87 30.59 -4.84
CA ILE A 900 -46.01 30.94 -3.68
C ILE A 900 -44.99 29.82 -3.40
N THR A 901 -45.41 28.56 -3.48
CA THR A 901 -44.51 27.41 -3.27
C THR A 901 -43.49 27.28 -4.41
N TYR A 902 -43.89 27.54 -5.66
CA TYR A 902 -43.00 27.61 -6.81
C TYR A 902 -41.98 28.74 -6.67
N LEU A 903 -42.43 29.95 -6.33
CA LEU A 903 -41.56 31.11 -6.10
C LEU A 903 -40.58 30.89 -4.94
N LYS A 904 -41.00 30.21 -3.85
CA LYS A 904 -40.10 29.80 -2.76
C LYS A 904 -39.02 28.81 -3.23
N ARG A 905 -39.38 27.80 -4.04
CA ARG A 905 -38.40 26.87 -4.64
C ARG A 905 -37.45 27.59 -5.60
N GLU A 906 -37.95 28.56 -6.37
CA GLU A 906 -37.16 29.31 -7.35
C GLU A 906 -36.19 30.28 -6.67
N LEU A 907 -36.62 30.96 -5.60
CA LEU A 907 -35.74 31.72 -4.71
C LEU A 907 -34.64 30.82 -4.13
N ALA A 908 -34.98 29.63 -3.64
CA ALA A 908 -34.03 28.64 -3.13
C ALA A 908 -33.12 27.98 -4.20
N ARG A 909 -33.42 28.12 -5.49
CA ARG A 909 -32.48 27.81 -6.59
C ARG A 909 -31.52 28.98 -6.81
N LYS A 910 -32.04 30.20 -6.94
CA LYS A 910 -31.25 31.41 -7.15
C LYS A 910 -30.27 31.69 -6.00
N SER A 911 -30.67 31.45 -4.75
CA SER A 911 -29.77 31.53 -3.59
C SER A 911 -28.61 30.54 -3.68
N ARG A 912 -28.85 29.29 -4.10
CA ARG A 912 -27.78 28.29 -4.29
C ARG A 912 -26.84 28.66 -5.42
N HIS A 913 -27.35 29.10 -6.58
CA HIS A 913 -26.50 29.58 -7.66
C HIS A 913 -25.66 30.81 -7.29
N LEU A 914 -26.18 31.69 -6.43
CA LEU A 914 -25.41 32.82 -5.90
C LEU A 914 -24.33 32.38 -4.90
N GLU A 915 -24.61 31.35 -4.09
CA GLU A 915 -23.62 30.73 -3.20
C GLU A 915 -22.53 29.96 -3.98
N GLU A 916 -22.91 29.19 -5.00
CA GLU A 916 -22.02 28.51 -5.95
C GLU A 916 -21.11 29.51 -6.66
N ALA A 917 -21.68 30.63 -7.16
CA ALA A 917 -20.91 31.72 -7.77
C ALA A 917 -19.95 32.39 -6.77
N HIS A 918 -20.34 32.54 -5.50
CA HIS A 918 -19.46 33.09 -4.48
C HIS A 918 -18.30 32.14 -4.15
N ARG A 919 -18.56 30.83 -4.01
CA ARG A 919 -17.52 29.80 -3.84
C ARG A 919 -16.55 29.75 -5.04
N ALA A 920 -17.07 29.83 -6.27
CA ALA A 920 -16.23 29.91 -7.47
C ALA A 920 -15.35 31.17 -7.49
N SER A 921 -15.89 32.32 -7.06
CA SER A 921 -15.13 33.57 -6.91
C SER A 921 -14.03 33.47 -5.84
N GLN A 922 -14.31 32.82 -4.71
CA GLN A 922 -13.30 32.54 -3.67
C GLN A 922 -12.18 31.62 -4.18
N PHE A 923 -12.51 30.55 -4.89
CA PHE A 923 -11.50 29.65 -5.49
C PHE A 923 -10.61 30.35 -6.53
N VAL A 924 -11.18 31.23 -7.37
CA VAL A 924 -10.41 32.05 -8.31
C VAL A 924 -9.50 33.03 -7.57
N LYS A 925 -9.96 33.63 -6.47
CA LYS A 925 -9.14 34.50 -5.61
C LYS A 925 -7.97 33.74 -5.00
N GLU A 926 -8.21 32.58 -4.39
CA GLU A 926 -7.19 31.72 -3.77
C GLU A 926 -6.12 31.31 -4.79
N LYS A 927 -6.53 30.90 -5.99
CA LYS A 927 -5.60 30.56 -7.10
C LYS A 927 -4.83 31.77 -7.64
N LEU A 928 -5.34 33.00 -7.47
CA LEU A 928 -4.61 34.22 -7.78
C LEU A 928 -3.59 34.55 -6.68
N GLU A 929 -3.95 34.37 -5.41
CA GLU A 929 -3.08 34.58 -4.24
C GLU A 929 -1.91 33.57 -4.26
N ASP A 930 -2.16 32.27 -4.49
CA ASP A 930 -1.14 31.24 -4.76
C ASP A 930 -0.10 31.71 -5.80
N LYS A 931 -0.58 32.27 -6.91
CA LYS A 931 0.26 32.68 -8.04
C LYS A 931 1.07 33.93 -7.69
N ILE A 932 0.48 34.88 -6.96
CA ILE A 932 1.19 36.06 -6.44
C ILE A 932 2.30 35.65 -5.47
N TYR A 933 2.03 34.74 -4.53
CA TYR A 933 3.07 34.22 -3.63
C TYR A 933 4.18 33.46 -4.38
N SER A 934 3.84 32.72 -5.44
CA SER A 934 4.84 32.04 -6.28
C SER A 934 5.78 33.02 -7.00
N GLU A 935 5.26 34.10 -7.58
CA GLU A 935 6.10 35.14 -8.21
C GLU A 935 6.88 35.98 -7.19
N LEU A 936 6.33 36.22 -5.99
CA LEU A 936 7.06 36.85 -4.88
C LEU A 936 8.25 35.98 -4.41
N GLY A 937 8.08 34.66 -4.33
CA GLY A 937 9.19 33.73 -4.05
C GLY A 937 10.30 33.82 -5.10
N LYS A 938 9.95 33.74 -6.39
CA LYS A 938 10.93 33.83 -7.50
C LYS A 938 11.68 35.16 -7.52
N THR A 939 10.98 36.28 -7.26
CA THR A 939 11.60 37.62 -7.22
C THR A 939 12.48 37.81 -5.98
N HIS A 940 12.10 37.26 -4.83
CA HIS A 940 12.96 37.18 -3.65
C HIS A 940 14.24 36.38 -3.93
N ASP A 941 14.14 35.18 -4.51
CA ASP A 941 15.30 34.34 -4.85
C ASP A 941 16.23 35.02 -5.87
N LEU A 942 15.66 35.77 -6.82
CA LEU A 942 16.44 36.58 -7.77
C LEU A 942 17.18 37.72 -7.06
N LEU A 943 16.54 38.41 -6.10
CA LEU A 943 17.16 39.44 -5.26
C LEU A 943 18.27 38.88 -4.37
N GLU A 944 18.06 37.71 -3.77
CA GLU A 944 19.07 37.05 -2.95
C GLU A 944 20.26 36.56 -3.81
N LYS A 945 20.00 36.09 -5.03
CA LYS A 945 21.04 35.73 -6.01
C LYS A 945 21.83 36.94 -6.51
N THR A 946 21.19 38.07 -6.80
CA THR A 946 21.89 39.30 -7.20
C THR A 946 22.67 39.90 -6.04
N LYS A 947 22.13 39.91 -4.81
CA LYS A 947 22.83 40.28 -3.57
C LYS A 947 24.07 39.42 -3.30
N ARG A 948 23.98 38.10 -3.50
CA ARG A 948 25.14 37.19 -3.45
C ARG A 948 26.18 37.47 -4.54
N ASN A 949 25.75 37.82 -5.75
CA ASN A 949 26.67 38.19 -6.84
C ASN A 949 27.34 39.55 -6.57
N LEU A 950 26.61 40.55 -6.05
CA LEU A 950 27.16 41.83 -5.60
C LEU A 950 28.23 41.64 -4.51
N LYS A 951 27.93 40.83 -3.49
CA LYS A 951 28.90 40.50 -2.44
C LYS A 951 30.13 39.74 -2.97
N LYS A 952 30.03 39.02 -4.09
CA LYS A 952 31.15 38.38 -4.80
C LYS A 952 31.91 39.31 -5.76
N ALA A 953 31.37 40.49 -6.07
CA ALA A 953 32.04 41.52 -6.89
C ALA A 953 32.64 42.65 -6.03
N GLN A 954 32.46 42.55 -4.71
CA GLN A 954 32.97 43.48 -3.69
C GLN A 954 34.07 42.83 -2.81
N ILE A 955 34.50 41.61 -3.20
CA ILE A 955 35.61 40.82 -2.65
C ILE A 955 36.55 40.56 -3.82
#